data_AF-A0A2G6JIB5-F1
#
_entry.id   AF-A0A2G6JIB5-F1
#
_cell.length_a   1.000
_cell.length_b   1.000
_cell.length_c   1.000
_cell.angle_alpha   90.00
_cell.angle_beta   90.00
_cell.angle_gamma   90.00
#
_symmetry.space_group_name_H-M   'P 1'
#
loop_
_entity.id
_entity.type
_entity.pdbx_description
1 polymer ?
#
loop_
_entity_poly.entity_id
_entity_poly.type
_entity_poly.pdbx_seq_one_letter_code
_entity_poly.pdbx_strand_id
1 'polypeptide(L)'
;MSAQIHAKTRLAFAALLALPGLVKGQAPGARVPAELSTQVDAQELQLTGRAQLELAFTPRAKIAKPLLVRLELRSGSRRIWRQDHAPATPTTHWEPDRVVRYKIPLTLPQDSAAPDSAQQDSAAKQNLELWICFYDPRSKQQRPLSQPRSPRSGAFVKIGSWKPKGTSGSLSAEAVREQIKKAESWAKEGRQQAAWNLLTRTHRKLEDYELKAELRDGLLRVGRFAPRPIGPVESMIVEGRILEEKRRYVRHIAGRMLGQDKLHGALYLLKMIGGALEEGLGRAYIGDLNQVRRAQTRIEDVERRIKRRISPEQQAVVDAEIEKKGLTPRLLHSAKKYMQGGEYSIARRMLQALSRSPDTKLGSKSLALFHLAEKKLLAAMPTEEKREADAAWDHPAWARTKAIPSHEFIVIGPETLITSIPDMSKLRFDLAYLYLTDLFGRVPNPEGDRVTVYFKELWDFGGGVGGGKRIDIGKADPDSRKTKLDNGLLYHELVHCIDDTRPVLGGFREGLAEFGAAFVFEALGQRTPARWTYVHNLRAFQEDYLKRDLEYWRIPNYGPSAGFFLWFIENYGKKGQRRQWQLYRRFFRAYRSDAVRDGRSPSVVRALAYRLGEQFGPKVFDDLRRFRFPLRDSDRQALQAEQKEAVGEYLPEAEDFAPFPGSPVPRDVRAFELAEDRAPLGDWAARLGIITQWRAIGPFKDGHSDPGARVWPPEYEVDFSKTYDVPRNTALWKPPGPRPPIRLGPSGWLSFDWNYMENSAIYALTHLNPGQGTDARLWLRADDEVTIFVNDKLIGQYRGQQSPLLGPWRPGRGVMIADAIVFDTRLAPGRNKVLLKIRNRYGKAGVVLAVSDTAGNPIPGLVADNAAPARISHHLPDTLSGKWKRRLNLSFEKRGSARVFVVKQGGFRVRQQQLFGTTKNGAVPWRKYTVRPGFQRDAPSNFAWLHDRYTKELGDFRLTLGLLAKTRPKLALCFQGQGHQDPLSGWTLILHPDGKGLRARLERYGRLLYQSARVEWKQQEKGTPLRIELRESRCSVWLGKLQLFDQVPIREIAGKSAIGLATWNEATQLKWMRLETRG
;
A
#
# COMPACT_ATOMS: atom_id res chain seq x y z
N MET A 1 -74.24 7.08 74.33
CA MET A 1 -73.77 8.48 74.21
C MET A 1 -72.41 8.46 73.53
N SER A 2 -72.29 9.22 72.42
CA SER A 2 -71.10 9.70 71.65
C SER A 2 -69.67 9.23 71.98
N ALA A 3 -68.71 9.10 71.06
CA ALA A 3 -68.66 9.30 69.61
C ALA A 3 -67.23 8.95 69.08
N GLN A 4 -67.17 8.63 67.78
CA GLN A 4 -66.17 9.06 66.78
C GLN A 4 -64.80 8.34 66.57
N ILE A 5 -64.74 7.74 65.36
CA ILE A 5 -63.73 7.86 64.29
C ILE A 5 -62.65 6.75 64.13
N HIS A 6 -63.01 5.84 63.22
CA HIS A 6 -62.28 5.11 62.14
C HIS A 6 -60.84 5.57 61.79
N ALA A 7 -59.93 4.75 61.21
CA ALA A 7 -60.06 3.48 60.50
C ALA A 7 -58.70 2.76 60.37
N LYS A 8 -58.83 1.44 60.13
CA LYS A 8 -57.81 0.42 59.86
C LYS A 8 -56.99 0.69 58.59
N THR A 9 -55.68 0.47 58.67
CA THR A 9 -54.80 0.28 57.51
C THR A 9 -54.33 -1.19 57.48
N ARG A 10 -54.71 -1.94 56.44
CA ARG A 10 -54.11 -3.24 56.09
C ARG A 10 -53.35 -3.07 54.78
N LEU A 11 -52.09 -3.50 54.79
CA LEU A 11 -51.21 -3.62 53.64
C LEU A 11 -51.81 -4.57 52.59
N ALA A 12 -51.71 -4.16 51.32
CA ALA A 12 -51.64 -5.08 50.19
C ALA A 12 -50.64 -4.54 49.15
N PHE A 13 -49.68 -5.39 48.82
CA PHE A 13 -48.67 -5.24 47.79
C PHE A 13 -49.31 -5.10 46.40
N ALA A 14 -48.89 -4.09 45.62
CA ALA A 14 -49.09 -4.07 44.17
C ALA A 14 -47.82 -3.56 43.49
N ALA A 15 -47.30 -4.38 42.58
CA ALA A 15 -46.08 -4.18 41.83
C ALA A 15 -46.13 -2.91 40.96
N LEU A 16 -45.18 -1.99 41.18
CA LEU A 16 -44.95 -0.88 40.26
C LEU A 16 -44.09 -1.38 39.09
N LEU A 17 -44.74 -1.61 37.95
CA LEU A 17 -44.11 -1.67 36.63
C LEU A 17 -43.33 -0.38 36.39
N ALA A 18 -42.02 -0.50 36.14
CA ALA A 18 -41.18 0.61 35.70
C ALA A 18 -41.66 1.10 34.32
N LEU A 19 -42.32 2.27 34.30
CA LEU A 19 -42.70 3.01 33.10
C LEU A 19 -41.45 3.40 32.26
N PRO A 20 -41.56 3.51 30.93
CA PRO A 20 -40.45 3.88 30.05
C PRO A 20 -39.99 5.31 30.36
N GLY A 21 -38.71 5.45 30.75
CA GLY A 21 -38.08 6.71 31.11
C GLY A 21 -37.85 7.62 29.91
N LEU A 22 -38.84 8.45 29.61
CA LEU A 22 -38.77 9.51 28.61
C LEU A 22 -38.06 10.71 29.24
N VAL A 23 -36.78 10.94 28.92
CA VAL A 23 -36.05 12.11 29.43
C VAL A 23 -36.48 13.34 28.62
N LYS A 24 -37.38 14.16 29.18
CA LYS A 24 -37.66 15.51 28.69
C LYS A 24 -36.71 16.49 29.39
N GLY A 25 -35.79 17.09 28.64
CA GLY A 25 -34.95 18.19 29.12
C GLY A 25 -35.40 19.52 28.53
N GLN A 26 -35.78 20.49 29.37
CA GLN A 26 -35.72 21.90 29.03
C GLN A 26 -34.37 22.45 29.53
N ALA A 27 -33.60 23.12 28.68
CA ALA A 27 -32.39 23.80 29.10
C ALA A 27 -32.76 24.99 30.00
N PRO A 28 -32.39 25.04 31.28
CA PRO A 28 -32.75 26.16 32.14
C PRO A 28 -31.91 27.39 31.79
N GLY A 29 -32.56 28.52 31.54
CA GLY A 29 -31.97 29.85 31.80
C GLY A 29 -31.12 30.54 30.72
N ALA A 30 -31.05 30.08 29.46
CA ALA A 30 -30.32 30.80 28.42
C ALA A 30 -31.26 31.67 27.54
N ARG A 31 -30.88 32.93 27.25
CA ARG A 31 -31.54 33.74 26.20
C ARG A 31 -31.16 33.17 24.83
N VAL A 32 -32.08 32.48 24.16
CA VAL A 32 -31.85 31.72 22.93
C VAL A 32 -32.62 32.36 21.74
N PRO A 33 -32.09 32.36 20.50
CA PRO A 33 -32.80 32.65 19.26
C PRO A 33 -33.73 31.50 18.83
N ALA A 34 -33.76 30.37 19.53
CA ALA A 34 -34.76 29.32 19.38
C ALA A 34 -34.93 28.52 20.68
N GLU A 35 -36.17 28.20 21.09
CA GLU A 35 -36.40 27.21 22.16
C GLU A 35 -36.05 25.82 21.67
N LEU A 36 -35.38 25.02 22.51
CA LEU A 36 -34.98 23.66 22.18
C LEU A 36 -35.66 22.69 23.14
N SER A 37 -36.41 21.74 22.59
CA SER A 37 -36.80 20.52 23.33
C SER A 37 -36.18 19.30 22.68
N THR A 38 -35.79 18.33 23.52
CA THR A 38 -35.17 17.10 23.06
C THR A 38 -35.81 15.88 23.72
N GLN A 39 -35.94 14.80 22.96
CA GLN A 39 -36.45 13.52 23.43
C GLN A 39 -35.59 12.40 22.84
N VAL A 40 -35.18 11.47 23.69
CA VAL A 40 -34.46 10.26 23.28
C VAL A 40 -34.94 9.09 24.13
N ASP A 41 -35.17 7.94 23.51
CA ASP A 41 -35.43 6.70 24.24
C ASP A 41 -34.10 6.16 24.79
N ALA A 42 -33.83 6.49 26.06
CA ALA A 42 -32.63 6.06 26.75
C ALA A 42 -32.57 4.53 26.92
N GLN A 43 -33.72 3.85 26.99
CA GLN A 43 -33.78 2.40 27.13
C GLN A 43 -33.45 1.72 25.80
N GLU A 44 -33.99 2.19 24.68
CA GLU A 44 -33.64 1.71 23.34
C GLU A 44 -32.16 1.99 23.03
N LEU A 45 -31.65 3.17 23.40
CA LEU A 45 -30.23 3.50 23.28
C LEU A 45 -29.35 2.56 24.10
N GLN A 46 -29.77 2.24 25.33
CA GLN A 46 -29.05 1.30 26.20
C GLN A 46 -29.09 -0.14 25.68
N LEU A 47 -30.20 -0.58 25.08
CA LEU A 47 -30.36 -1.94 24.58
C LEU A 47 -29.68 -2.15 23.23
N THR A 48 -29.89 -1.24 22.28
CA THR A 48 -29.48 -1.42 20.89
C THR A 48 -28.21 -0.64 20.53
N GLY A 49 -27.84 0.36 21.35
CA GLY A 49 -26.71 1.25 21.09
C GLY A 49 -27.05 2.35 20.10
N ARG A 50 -28.29 2.37 19.62
CA ARG A 50 -28.83 3.39 18.74
C ARG A 50 -30.20 3.84 19.24
N ALA A 51 -30.52 5.10 19.08
CA ALA A 51 -31.87 5.63 19.31
C ALA A 51 -32.11 6.81 18.38
N GLN A 52 -33.37 7.24 18.26
CA GLN A 52 -33.69 8.50 17.61
C GLN A 52 -33.69 9.61 18.67
N LEU A 53 -32.84 10.61 18.46
CA LEU A 53 -32.90 11.89 19.15
C LEU A 53 -33.88 12.78 18.39
N GLU A 54 -35.04 13.02 18.96
CA GLU A 54 -35.97 14.01 18.47
C GLU A 54 -35.56 15.37 19.02
N LEU A 55 -35.29 16.31 18.13
CA LEU A 55 -35.05 17.72 18.42
C LEU A 55 -36.25 18.52 17.92
N ALA A 56 -36.73 19.47 18.70
CA ALA A 56 -37.64 20.49 18.21
C ALA A 56 -37.09 21.87 18.54
N PHE A 57 -36.96 22.68 17.49
CA PHE A 57 -36.49 24.06 17.55
C PHE A 57 -37.67 25.00 17.32
N THR A 58 -37.87 25.98 18.20
CA THR A 58 -38.87 27.04 18.01
C THR A 58 -38.13 28.38 17.90
N PRO A 59 -37.83 28.87 16.69
CA PRO A 59 -37.07 30.11 16.49
C PRO A 59 -37.81 31.30 17.10
N ARG A 60 -37.12 32.16 17.85
CA ARG A 60 -37.66 33.43 18.36
C ARG A 60 -37.42 34.60 17.41
N ALA A 61 -36.62 34.40 16.35
CA ALA A 61 -36.30 35.38 15.32
C ALA A 61 -35.88 34.69 14.01
N LYS A 62 -35.96 35.42 12.89
CA LYS A 62 -35.57 34.93 11.56
C LYS A 62 -34.07 34.63 11.49
N ILE A 63 -33.72 33.41 11.08
CA ILE A 63 -32.32 32.99 10.91
C ILE A 63 -31.89 33.27 9.46
N ALA A 64 -30.96 34.21 9.25
CA ALA A 64 -30.58 34.69 7.91
C ALA A 64 -29.42 33.93 7.23
N LYS A 65 -28.86 32.88 7.86
CA LYS A 65 -27.69 32.13 7.33
C LYS A 65 -27.84 30.61 7.50
N PRO A 66 -27.31 29.80 6.55
CA PRO A 66 -27.40 28.34 6.63
C PRO A 66 -26.42 27.83 7.68
N LEU A 67 -26.93 27.08 8.65
CA LEU A 67 -26.22 26.52 9.80
C LEU A 67 -26.52 25.02 9.87
N LEU A 68 -25.52 24.23 10.21
CA LEU A 68 -25.66 22.82 10.55
C LEU A 68 -25.87 22.69 12.06
N VAL A 69 -26.55 21.64 12.49
CA VAL A 69 -26.62 21.24 13.90
C VAL A 69 -25.46 20.29 14.17
N ARG A 70 -24.55 20.66 15.08
CA ARG A 70 -23.46 19.78 15.52
C ARG A 70 -23.81 19.17 16.87
N LEU A 71 -23.76 17.85 16.94
CA LEU A 71 -23.88 17.10 18.18
C LEU A 71 -22.52 16.58 18.63
N GLU A 72 -22.32 16.48 19.93
CA GLU A 72 -21.20 15.81 20.56
C GLU A 72 -21.65 14.90 21.69
N LEU A 73 -21.12 13.68 21.72
CA LEU A 73 -21.23 12.79 22.87
C LEU A 73 -19.92 12.88 23.66
N ARG A 74 -19.99 13.12 24.96
CA ARG A 74 -18.85 13.25 25.86
C ARG A 74 -18.97 12.26 27.03
N SER A 75 -17.84 11.84 27.57
CA SER A 75 -17.73 11.15 28.87
C SER A 75 -16.67 11.91 29.66
N GLY A 76 -17.09 12.62 30.70
CA GLY A 76 -16.24 13.62 31.36
C GLY A 76 -15.75 14.69 30.37
N SER A 77 -14.44 14.97 30.38
CA SER A 77 -13.79 15.89 29.43
C SER A 77 -13.53 15.28 28.04
N ARG A 78 -13.70 13.96 27.87
CA ARG A 78 -13.37 13.24 26.64
C ARG A 78 -14.54 13.27 25.66
N ARG A 79 -14.33 13.86 24.48
CA ARG A 79 -15.26 13.75 23.34
C ARG A 79 -15.19 12.34 22.74
N ILE A 80 -16.30 11.62 22.79
CA ILE A 80 -16.43 10.23 22.29
C ILE A 80 -16.92 10.23 20.84
N TRP A 81 -17.79 11.17 20.48
CA TRP A 81 -18.40 11.24 19.16
C TRP A 81 -18.80 12.67 18.81
N ARG A 82 -18.84 12.98 17.51
CA ARG A 82 -19.32 14.24 16.97
C ARG A 82 -20.00 13.97 15.64
N GLN A 83 -21.14 14.60 15.40
CA GLN A 83 -21.79 14.54 14.09
C GLN A 83 -22.44 15.86 13.72
N ASP A 84 -22.32 16.25 12.46
CA ASP A 84 -22.97 17.43 11.89
C ASP A 84 -24.18 16.99 11.07
N HIS A 85 -25.31 17.65 11.29
CA HIS A 85 -26.59 17.31 10.72
C HIS A 85 -27.22 18.52 10.04
N ALA A 86 -27.76 18.32 8.84
CA ALA A 86 -28.52 19.32 8.12
C ALA A 86 -30.02 19.14 8.41
N PRO A 87 -30.71 20.15 8.97
CA PRO A 87 -32.15 20.05 9.21
C PRO A 87 -32.93 19.92 7.89
N ALA A 88 -34.09 19.24 7.95
CA ALA A 88 -34.94 18.97 6.78
C ALA A 88 -35.38 20.25 6.04
N THR A 89 -35.55 21.35 6.78
CA THR A 89 -35.70 22.69 6.24
C THR A 89 -34.41 23.46 6.53
N PRO A 90 -33.70 24.01 5.52
CA PRO A 90 -32.47 24.76 5.75
C PRO A 90 -32.72 25.86 6.79
N THR A 91 -31.80 26.05 7.73
CA THR A 91 -31.98 27.01 8.84
C THR A 91 -32.24 28.44 8.37
N THR A 92 -31.98 28.78 7.10
CA THR A 92 -32.30 30.10 6.50
C THR A 92 -33.79 30.38 6.30
N HIS A 93 -34.65 29.37 6.44
CA HIS A 93 -36.10 29.46 6.17
C HIS A 93 -36.95 29.22 7.43
N TRP A 94 -36.34 29.38 8.61
CA TRP A 94 -37.02 29.18 9.87
C TRP A 94 -37.71 30.48 10.28
N GLU A 95 -39.04 30.51 10.10
CA GLU A 95 -39.88 31.62 10.55
C GLU A 95 -39.97 31.66 12.08
N PRO A 96 -40.09 32.86 12.69
CA PRO A 96 -40.37 32.98 14.12
C PRO A 96 -41.57 32.14 14.55
N ASP A 97 -41.49 31.57 15.76
CA ASP A 97 -42.53 30.82 16.47
C ASP A 97 -43.02 29.53 15.78
N ARG A 98 -42.44 29.15 14.64
CA ARG A 98 -42.74 27.89 13.95
C ARG A 98 -41.83 26.77 14.42
N VAL A 99 -42.41 25.75 15.04
CA VAL A 99 -41.67 24.56 15.49
C VAL A 99 -41.09 23.78 14.32
N VAL A 100 -39.77 23.60 14.30
CA VAL A 100 -39.04 22.73 13.39
C VAL A 100 -38.64 21.46 14.13
N ARG A 101 -39.28 20.33 13.78
CA ARG A 101 -38.93 19.02 14.34
C ARG A 101 -37.90 18.31 13.48
N TYR A 102 -36.96 17.64 14.13
CA TYR A 102 -35.85 16.98 13.48
C TYR A 102 -35.48 15.71 14.24
N LYS A 103 -35.35 14.57 13.54
CA LYS A 103 -34.94 13.30 14.15
C LYS A 103 -33.50 12.99 13.74
N ILE A 104 -32.65 12.75 14.72
CA ILE A 104 -31.25 12.44 14.53
C ILE A 104 -30.98 11.02 15.03
N PRO A 105 -30.41 10.12 14.21
CA PRO A 105 -29.92 8.85 14.72
C PRO A 105 -28.75 9.10 15.67
N LEU A 106 -28.94 8.78 16.94
CA LEU A 106 -27.88 8.79 17.94
C LEU A 106 -27.27 7.40 18.02
N THR A 107 -25.96 7.28 17.85
CA THR A 107 -25.24 6.00 17.91
C THR A 107 -24.18 6.10 18.99
N LEU A 108 -24.20 5.18 19.96
CA LEU A 108 -23.09 5.02 20.90
C LEU A 108 -21.88 4.46 20.15
N PRO A 109 -20.69 5.08 20.29
CA PRO A 109 -19.46 4.53 19.75
C PRO A 109 -19.27 3.10 20.22
N GLN A 110 -19.08 2.20 19.27
CA GLN A 110 -19.08 0.75 19.51
C GLN A 110 -17.78 0.26 20.18
N ASP A 111 -16.79 1.14 20.38
CA ASP A 111 -15.41 0.84 20.80
C ASP A 111 -14.98 1.48 22.14
N SER A 112 -15.90 1.74 23.09
CA SER A 112 -15.48 1.98 24.49
C SER A 112 -15.19 0.68 25.27
N ALA A 113 -15.24 -0.48 24.59
CA ALA A 113 -14.79 -1.75 25.13
C ALA A 113 -13.26 -1.91 24.94
N ALA A 114 -12.53 -1.50 25.99
CA ALA A 114 -11.21 -1.96 26.47
C ALA A 114 -10.05 -2.12 25.46
N PRO A 115 -8.98 -1.32 25.57
CA PRO A 115 -7.70 -1.88 25.99
C PRO A 115 -7.80 -2.32 27.46
N ASP A 116 -7.20 -3.47 27.81
CA ASP A 116 -7.08 -4.03 29.17
C ASP A 116 -6.27 -3.14 30.15
N SER A 117 -6.17 -1.83 29.91
CA SER A 117 -5.51 -0.93 30.85
C SER A 117 -6.44 -0.66 32.04
N ALA A 118 -5.84 -0.64 33.23
CA ALA A 118 -6.45 -0.32 34.53
C ALA A 118 -7.23 1.01 34.59
N GLN A 119 -7.37 1.74 33.49
CA GLN A 119 -8.21 2.93 33.35
C GLN A 119 -9.70 2.63 33.13
N GLN A 120 -10.08 1.38 32.83
CA GLN A 120 -11.48 1.01 32.55
C GLN A 120 -12.43 1.17 33.76
N ASP A 121 -11.92 1.06 34.99
CA ASP A 121 -12.70 1.27 36.20
C ASP A 121 -13.18 2.73 36.38
N SER A 122 -12.55 3.68 35.70
CA SER A 122 -12.96 5.09 35.72
C SER A 122 -14.02 5.42 34.66
N ALA A 123 -13.96 4.83 33.47
CA ALA A 123 -14.89 5.12 32.37
C ALA A 123 -16.27 4.48 32.59
N ALA A 124 -16.33 3.32 33.25
CA ALA A 124 -17.59 2.67 33.65
C ALA A 124 -18.37 3.47 34.71
N LYS A 125 -17.73 4.43 35.39
CA LYS A 125 -18.35 5.28 36.42
C LYS A 125 -18.82 6.65 35.90
N GLN A 126 -18.42 7.08 34.70
CA GLN A 126 -18.72 8.41 34.17
C GLN A 126 -20.01 8.45 33.33
N ASN A 127 -20.80 9.51 33.50
CA ASN A 127 -22.00 9.73 32.70
C ASN A 127 -21.64 10.01 31.23
N LEU A 128 -22.43 9.48 30.30
CA LEU A 128 -22.46 9.94 28.92
C LEU A 128 -23.26 11.23 28.87
N GLU A 129 -22.76 12.23 28.17
CA GLU A 129 -23.37 13.54 28.03
C GLU A 129 -23.54 13.88 26.55
N LEU A 130 -24.74 14.32 26.17
CA LEU A 130 -25.04 14.78 24.83
C LEU A 130 -25.04 16.30 24.80
N TRP A 131 -24.30 16.86 23.86
CA TRP A 131 -24.06 18.29 23.68
C TRP A 131 -24.45 18.71 22.26
N ILE A 132 -24.95 19.94 22.07
CA ILE A 132 -25.40 20.47 20.78
C ILE A 132 -24.93 21.92 20.54
N CYS A 133 -24.63 22.28 19.29
CA CYS A 133 -24.40 23.66 18.86
C CYS A 133 -24.84 23.91 17.40
N PHE A 134 -24.85 25.17 16.96
CA PHE A 134 -24.89 25.48 15.53
C PHE A 134 -23.47 25.59 14.96
N TYR A 135 -23.28 25.10 13.75
CA TYR A 135 -22.01 25.08 13.04
C TYR A 135 -22.15 25.69 11.65
N ASP A 136 -21.34 26.71 11.35
CA ASP A 136 -21.25 27.28 10.01
C ASP A 136 -20.14 26.55 9.23
N PRO A 137 -20.48 25.75 8.20
CA PRO A 137 -19.48 25.00 7.44
C PRO A 137 -18.54 25.88 6.60
N ARG A 138 -18.93 27.13 6.27
CA ARG A 138 -18.10 28.05 5.47
C ARG A 138 -17.05 28.74 6.34
N SER A 139 -17.46 29.32 7.46
CA SER A 139 -16.54 30.02 8.37
C SER A 139 -15.86 29.08 9.39
N LYS A 140 -16.28 27.80 9.44
CA LYS A 140 -15.91 26.81 10.46
C LYS A 140 -16.21 27.27 11.90
N GLN A 141 -17.03 28.30 12.07
CA GLN A 141 -17.38 28.82 13.38
C GLN A 141 -18.43 27.94 14.04
N GLN A 142 -18.18 27.60 15.30
CA GLN A 142 -19.18 27.02 16.20
C GLN A 142 -19.82 28.16 16.96
N ARG A 143 -21.14 28.15 17.07
CA ARG A 143 -21.88 29.20 17.77
C ARG A 143 -22.73 28.56 18.86
N PRO A 144 -22.71 29.12 20.09
CA PRO A 144 -23.73 28.81 21.07
C PRO A 144 -25.09 29.05 20.43
N LEU A 145 -26.09 28.31 20.90
CA LEU A 145 -27.47 28.66 20.57
C LEU A 145 -27.70 30.16 20.86
N SER A 146 -27.09 30.75 21.90
CA SER A 146 -27.43 32.07 22.46
C SER A 146 -26.66 33.34 22.02
N GLN A 147 -25.55 33.35 21.25
CA GLN A 147 -24.84 34.63 20.98
C GLN A 147 -24.09 34.74 19.64
N PRO A 148 -24.06 35.96 19.02
CA PRO A 148 -23.09 36.31 18.00
C PRO A 148 -21.79 36.80 18.67
N ARG A 149 -20.69 36.03 18.51
CA ARG A 149 -19.29 36.35 18.91
C ARG A 149 -18.84 35.86 20.30
N SER A 150 -18.46 34.58 20.41
CA SER A 150 -17.29 34.19 21.23
C SER A 150 -16.69 32.87 20.72
N PRO A 151 -15.35 32.75 20.50
CA PRO A 151 -14.83 31.69 19.63
C PRO A 151 -14.29 30.41 20.28
N ARG A 152 -14.19 30.22 21.62
CA ARG A 152 -13.33 29.10 22.11
C ARG A 152 -13.78 28.20 23.27
N SER A 153 -14.82 28.46 24.06
CA SER A 153 -15.17 27.52 25.16
C SER A 153 -16.65 27.35 25.52
N GLY A 154 -17.58 28.17 25.00
CA GLY A 154 -19.00 28.15 25.41
C GLY A 154 -20.03 27.77 24.34
N ALA A 155 -19.61 27.19 23.21
CA ALA A 155 -20.52 27.01 22.05
C ALA A 155 -21.52 25.84 22.18
N PHE A 156 -21.28 24.89 23.07
CA PHE A 156 -22.11 23.69 23.19
C PHE A 156 -23.06 23.78 24.38
N VAL A 157 -24.30 23.34 24.18
CA VAL A 157 -25.32 23.20 25.24
C VAL A 157 -25.51 21.72 25.55
N LYS A 158 -25.43 21.33 26.82
CA LYS A 158 -25.73 19.96 27.27
C LYS A 158 -27.24 19.74 27.26
N ILE A 159 -27.69 18.71 26.54
CA ILE A 159 -29.12 18.40 26.33
C ILE A 159 -29.55 17.05 26.92
N GLY A 160 -28.60 16.22 27.34
CA GLY A 160 -28.93 14.95 27.99
C GLY A 160 -27.74 14.35 28.72
N SER A 161 -28.01 13.54 29.74
CA SER A 161 -27.00 12.74 30.41
C SER A 161 -27.59 11.43 30.88
N TRP A 162 -26.85 10.34 30.69
CA TRP A 162 -27.25 9.02 31.16
C TRP A 162 -26.04 8.20 31.58
N LYS A 163 -26.23 7.33 32.57
CA LYS A 163 -25.21 6.40 33.02
C LYS A 163 -25.34 5.10 32.22
N PRO A 164 -24.30 4.68 31.47
CA PRO A 164 -24.32 3.34 30.88
C PRO A 164 -24.39 2.32 32.00
N LYS A 165 -25.35 1.37 31.97
CA LYS A 165 -25.23 0.17 32.80
C LYS A 165 -23.99 -0.59 32.30
N GLY A 166 -23.00 -0.74 33.18
CA GLY A 166 -21.84 -1.58 32.90
C GLY A 166 -22.32 -2.98 32.53
N THR A 167 -21.95 -3.46 31.36
CA THR A 167 -22.22 -4.84 30.93
C THR A 167 -20.91 -5.60 30.90
N SER A 168 -20.23 -5.68 32.05
CA SER A 168 -19.11 -6.58 32.26
C SER A 168 -19.68 -7.97 32.58
N GLY A 169 -19.74 -8.84 31.57
CA GLY A 169 -20.18 -10.23 31.73
C GLY A 169 -20.33 -10.93 30.38
N SER A 170 -19.84 -12.16 30.27
CA SER A 170 -20.10 -13.01 29.10
C SER A 170 -21.59 -13.33 29.02
N LEU A 171 -22.20 -13.11 27.85
CA LEU A 171 -23.60 -13.49 27.61
C LEU A 171 -23.72 -15.01 27.60
N SER A 172 -24.68 -15.57 28.36
CA SER A 172 -25.02 -16.99 28.29
C SER A 172 -25.69 -17.36 26.97
N ALA A 173 -25.67 -18.66 26.63
CA ALA A 173 -26.35 -19.17 25.42
C ALA A 173 -27.86 -18.88 25.45
N GLU A 174 -28.49 -19.03 26.62
CA GLU A 174 -29.90 -18.73 26.85
C GLU A 174 -30.18 -17.25 26.57
N ALA A 175 -29.36 -16.34 27.13
CA ALA A 175 -29.50 -14.91 26.92
C ALA A 175 -29.36 -14.54 25.43
N VAL A 176 -28.45 -15.17 24.70
CA VAL A 176 -28.30 -14.96 23.24
C VAL A 176 -29.58 -15.38 22.50
N ARG A 177 -30.13 -16.56 22.80
CA ARG A 177 -31.36 -17.07 22.18
C ARG A 177 -32.58 -16.21 22.53
N GLU A 178 -32.64 -15.69 23.75
CA GLU A 178 -33.66 -14.71 24.15
C GLU A 178 -33.55 -13.40 23.36
N GLN A 179 -32.34 -12.87 23.15
CA GLN A 179 -32.16 -11.68 22.31
C GLN A 179 -32.58 -11.95 20.85
N ILE A 180 -32.32 -13.15 20.31
CA ILE A 180 -32.79 -13.56 18.98
C ILE A 180 -34.31 -13.56 18.92
N LYS A 181 -34.98 -14.26 19.85
CA LYS A 181 -36.46 -14.30 19.93
C LYS A 181 -37.05 -12.90 20.07
N LYS A 182 -36.46 -12.06 20.92
CA LYS A 182 -36.88 -10.68 21.12
C LYS A 182 -36.72 -9.83 19.86
N ALA A 183 -35.59 -9.94 19.16
CA ALA A 183 -35.36 -9.26 17.90
C ALA A 183 -36.34 -9.72 16.82
N GLU A 184 -36.66 -11.01 16.75
CA GLU A 184 -37.67 -11.53 15.82
C GLU A 184 -39.08 -11.01 16.13
N SER A 185 -39.45 -10.90 17.41
CA SER A 185 -40.71 -10.23 17.81
C SER A 185 -40.74 -8.79 17.36
N TRP A 186 -39.69 -8.02 17.66
CA TRP A 186 -39.58 -6.62 17.23
C TRP A 186 -39.65 -6.48 15.71
N ALA A 187 -39.03 -7.40 14.95
CA ALA A 187 -39.11 -7.39 13.50
C ALA A 187 -40.54 -7.62 13.00
N LYS A 188 -41.32 -8.51 13.64
CA LYS A 188 -42.75 -8.73 13.35
C LYS A 188 -43.61 -7.51 13.70
N GLU A 189 -43.24 -6.76 14.73
CA GLU A 189 -43.87 -5.49 15.16
C GLU A 189 -43.48 -4.29 14.27
N GLY A 190 -42.77 -4.49 13.15
CA GLY A 190 -42.35 -3.40 12.26
C GLY A 190 -41.15 -2.59 12.78
N ARG A 191 -40.42 -3.10 13.78
CA ARG A 191 -39.21 -2.50 14.36
C ARG A 191 -37.93 -3.20 13.87
N GLN A 192 -37.84 -3.52 12.57
CA GLN A 192 -36.73 -4.31 12.01
C GLN A 192 -35.35 -3.67 12.23
N GLN A 193 -35.24 -2.34 12.15
CA GLN A 193 -33.98 -1.64 12.40
C GLN A 193 -33.52 -1.77 13.86
N ALA A 194 -34.44 -1.71 14.82
CA ALA A 194 -34.14 -1.91 16.23
C ALA A 194 -33.73 -3.36 16.53
N ALA A 195 -34.42 -4.32 15.91
CA ALA A 195 -34.07 -5.74 15.95
C ALA A 195 -32.66 -6.00 15.41
N TRP A 196 -32.32 -5.44 14.24
CA TRP A 196 -30.98 -5.54 13.65
C TRP A 196 -29.91 -4.95 14.57
N ASN A 197 -30.15 -3.76 15.14
CA ASN A 197 -29.21 -3.11 16.05
C ASN A 197 -29.00 -3.93 17.34
N LEU A 198 -30.07 -4.52 17.89
CA LEU A 198 -30.01 -5.41 19.05
C LEU A 198 -29.08 -6.60 18.79
N LEU A 199 -29.28 -7.31 17.67
CA LEU A 199 -28.47 -8.47 17.32
C LEU A 199 -27.03 -8.09 16.97
N THR A 200 -26.82 -6.97 16.27
CA THR A 200 -25.48 -6.45 15.96
C THR A 200 -24.69 -6.12 17.23
N ARG A 201 -25.34 -5.50 18.22
CA ARG A 201 -24.73 -5.19 19.51
C ARG A 201 -24.45 -6.45 20.33
N THR A 202 -25.38 -7.40 20.30
CA THR A 202 -25.20 -8.72 20.95
C THR A 202 -24.01 -9.46 20.34
N HIS A 203 -23.89 -9.45 19.01
CA HIS A 203 -22.78 -10.05 18.28
C HIS A 203 -21.42 -9.48 18.71
N ARG A 204 -21.28 -8.15 18.82
CA ARG A 204 -20.01 -7.51 19.21
C ARG A 204 -19.59 -7.79 20.65
N LYS A 205 -20.56 -7.98 21.55
CA LYS A 205 -20.32 -8.33 22.96
C LYS A 205 -19.90 -9.78 23.15
N LEU A 206 -20.34 -10.65 22.25
CA LEU A 206 -20.11 -12.07 22.32
C LEU A 206 -18.69 -12.41 21.85
N GLU A 207 -17.99 -13.27 22.58
CA GLU A 207 -16.70 -13.81 22.14
C GLU A 207 -16.85 -15.14 21.39
N ASP A 208 -17.85 -15.94 21.78
CA ASP A 208 -18.10 -17.28 21.25
C ASP A 208 -18.61 -17.23 19.80
N TYR A 209 -17.85 -17.83 18.88
CA TYR A 209 -18.18 -17.85 17.46
C TYR A 209 -19.27 -18.87 17.08
N GLU A 210 -19.56 -19.85 17.93
CA GLU A 210 -20.69 -20.77 17.72
C GLU A 210 -22.00 -20.03 17.96
N LEU A 211 -22.09 -19.31 19.08
CA LEU A 211 -23.24 -18.46 19.37
C LEU A 211 -23.34 -17.28 18.39
N LYS A 212 -22.21 -16.81 17.80
CA LYS A 212 -22.26 -15.85 16.69
C LYS A 212 -22.88 -16.44 15.43
N ALA A 213 -22.73 -17.74 15.17
CA ALA A 213 -23.40 -18.39 14.05
C ALA A 213 -24.93 -18.41 14.26
N GLU A 214 -25.40 -18.66 15.50
CA GLU A 214 -26.83 -18.51 15.84
C GLU A 214 -27.31 -17.06 15.59
N LEU A 215 -26.53 -16.07 16.01
CA LEU A 215 -26.83 -14.64 15.76
C LEU A 215 -26.80 -14.27 14.28
N ARG A 216 -25.88 -14.85 13.49
CA ARG A 216 -25.84 -14.66 12.02
C ARG A 216 -27.16 -15.10 11.41
N ASP A 217 -27.66 -16.26 11.79
CA ASP A 217 -28.90 -16.79 11.22
C ASP A 217 -30.10 -15.92 11.65
N GLY A 218 -30.11 -15.42 12.88
CA GLY A 218 -31.06 -14.41 13.34
C GLY A 218 -30.98 -13.10 12.53
N LEU A 219 -29.77 -12.57 12.33
CA LEU A 219 -29.52 -11.38 11.52
C LEU A 219 -29.99 -11.56 10.06
N LEU A 220 -29.77 -12.73 9.45
CA LEU A 220 -30.24 -13.05 8.10
C LEU A 220 -31.77 -13.10 8.00
N ARG A 221 -32.48 -13.42 9.10
CA ARG A 221 -33.94 -13.38 9.18
C ARG A 221 -34.45 -11.94 9.34
N VAL A 222 -33.93 -11.19 10.30
CA VAL A 222 -34.42 -9.83 10.60
C VAL A 222 -33.90 -8.76 9.64
N GLY A 223 -32.77 -8.99 8.97
CA GLY A 223 -32.09 -8.02 8.10
C GLY A 223 -32.72 -7.79 6.72
N ARG A 224 -33.83 -8.46 6.43
CA ARG A 224 -34.57 -8.35 5.15
C ARG A 224 -35.51 -7.14 5.14
N PHE A 225 -34.97 -5.95 5.40
CA PHE A 225 -35.70 -4.69 5.36
C PHE A 225 -34.93 -3.66 4.53
N ALA A 226 -35.64 -2.63 4.05
CA ALA A 226 -35.05 -1.59 3.22
C ALA A 226 -33.97 -0.82 4.00
N PRO A 227 -32.75 -0.65 3.46
CA PRO A 227 -31.70 0.12 4.10
C PRO A 227 -32.05 1.61 4.12
N ARG A 228 -31.38 2.37 5.00
CA ARG A 228 -31.61 3.83 5.07
C ARG A 228 -31.29 4.52 3.73
N PRO A 229 -32.09 5.53 3.31
CA PRO A 229 -31.80 6.33 2.12
C PRO A 229 -30.41 6.98 2.16
N ILE A 230 -29.90 7.35 0.99
CA ILE A 230 -28.63 8.09 0.87
C ILE A 230 -28.85 9.51 1.40
N GLY A 231 -28.13 9.87 2.47
CA GLY A 231 -28.24 11.20 3.08
C GLY A 231 -27.38 12.25 2.36
N PRO A 232 -27.54 13.55 2.67
CA PRO A 232 -26.84 14.64 1.97
C PRO A 232 -25.31 14.51 1.94
N VAL A 233 -24.70 14.11 3.08
CA VAL A 233 -23.24 13.89 3.16
C VAL A 233 -22.81 12.74 2.26
N GLU A 234 -23.60 11.66 2.23
CA GLU A 234 -23.32 10.50 1.39
C GLU A 234 -23.51 10.81 -0.10
N SER A 235 -24.52 11.61 -0.46
CA SER A 235 -24.71 12.10 -1.82
C SER A 235 -23.50 12.91 -2.29
N MET A 236 -22.97 13.81 -1.45
CA MET A 236 -21.74 14.55 -1.77
C MET A 236 -20.53 13.61 -1.97
N ILE A 237 -20.41 12.55 -1.17
CA ILE A 237 -19.35 11.54 -1.34
C ILE A 237 -19.53 10.82 -2.67
N VAL A 238 -20.75 10.38 -3.01
CA VAL A 238 -21.06 9.69 -4.28
C VAL A 238 -20.75 10.58 -5.47
N GLU A 239 -21.23 11.83 -5.48
CA GLU A 239 -20.96 12.80 -6.54
C GLU A 239 -19.46 13.06 -6.70
N GLY A 240 -18.76 13.24 -5.58
CA GLY A 240 -17.31 13.40 -5.57
C GLY A 240 -16.58 12.20 -6.19
N ARG A 241 -17.02 10.97 -5.90
CA ARG A 241 -16.43 9.73 -6.43
C ARG A 241 -16.66 9.57 -7.93
N ILE A 242 -17.85 9.90 -8.42
CA ILE A 242 -18.16 9.92 -9.87
C ILE A 242 -17.33 10.98 -10.58
N LEU A 243 -17.21 12.17 -9.97
CA LEU A 243 -16.40 13.26 -10.52
C LEU A 243 -14.90 12.94 -10.55
N GLU A 244 -14.36 12.32 -9.50
CA GLU A 244 -12.98 11.81 -9.45
C GLU A 244 -12.71 10.84 -10.63
N GLU A 245 -13.65 9.93 -10.90
CA GLU A 245 -13.54 8.96 -11.99
C GLU A 245 -13.68 9.61 -13.37
N LYS A 246 -14.62 10.55 -13.55
CA LYS A 246 -14.75 11.35 -14.77
C LYS A 246 -13.45 12.11 -15.06
N ARG A 247 -12.87 12.76 -14.03
CA ARG A 247 -11.57 13.45 -14.16
C ARG A 247 -10.45 12.51 -14.56
N ARG A 248 -10.36 11.31 -13.94
CA ARG A 248 -9.36 10.29 -14.31
C ARG A 248 -9.50 9.88 -15.77
N TYR A 249 -10.71 9.55 -16.21
CA TYR A 249 -10.99 9.15 -17.59
C TYR A 249 -10.62 10.26 -18.58
N VAL A 250 -11.09 11.48 -18.35
CA VAL A 250 -10.82 12.63 -19.24
C VAL A 250 -9.32 12.94 -19.29
N ARG A 251 -8.58 12.85 -18.17
CA ARG A 251 -7.11 12.97 -18.18
C ARG A 251 -6.44 11.90 -19.02
N HIS A 252 -6.95 10.67 -18.99
CA HIS A 252 -6.43 9.58 -19.82
C HIS A 252 -6.66 9.85 -21.31
N ILE A 253 -7.85 10.33 -21.70
CA ILE A 253 -8.14 10.74 -23.08
C ILE A 253 -7.25 11.91 -23.50
N ALA A 254 -7.13 12.96 -22.69
CA ALA A 254 -6.23 14.08 -22.98
C ALA A 254 -4.78 13.60 -23.17
N GLY A 255 -4.30 12.67 -22.34
CA GLY A 255 -2.98 12.05 -22.51
C GLY A 255 -2.82 11.29 -23.83
N ARG A 256 -3.87 10.60 -24.29
CA ARG A 256 -3.89 9.91 -25.59
C ARG A 256 -3.89 10.90 -26.75
N MET A 257 -4.71 11.94 -26.69
CA MET A 257 -4.76 13.01 -27.68
C MET A 257 -3.39 13.70 -27.82
N LEU A 258 -2.72 13.97 -26.69
CA LEU A 258 -1.33 14.47 -26.70
C LEU A 258 -0.35 13.51 -27.38
N GLY A 259 -0.51 12.20 -27.18
CA GLY A 259 0.29 11.17 -27.86
C GLY A 259 0.03 11.07 -29.36
N GLN A 260 -1.13 11.53 -29.82
CA GLN A 260 -1.52 11.62 -31.23
C GLN A 260 -1.31 13.03 -31.83
N ASP A 261 -0.66 13.93 -31.10
CA ASP A 261 -0.44 15.35 -31.46
C ASP A 261 -1.73 16.15 -31.75
N LYS A 262 -2.86 15.73 -31.14
CA LYS A 262 -4.15 16.43 -31.09
C LYS A 262 -4.16 17.41 -29.90
N LEU A 263 -3.48 18.53 -30.06
CA LEU A 263 -3.11 19.42 -28.94
C LEU A 263 -4.29 20.27 -28.46
N HIS A 264 -5.18 20.72 -29.34
CA HIS A 264 -6.29 21.61 -29.00
C HIS A 264 -7.37 20.89 -28.19
N GLY A 265 -7.73 19.68 -28.58
CA GLY A 265 -8.65 18.82 -27.83
C GLY A 265 -8.09 18.41 -26.48
N ALA A 266 -6.79 18.09 -26.41
CA ALA A 266 -6.13 17.84 -25.14
C ALA A 266 -6.16 19.08 -24.22
N LEU A 267 -5.89 20.27 -24.77
CA LEU A 267 -5.95 21.53 -24.02
C LEU A 267 -7.36 21.80 -23.50
N TYR A 268 -8.38 21.62 -24.34
CA TYR A 268 -9.78 21.81 -23.97
C TYR A 268 -10.18 20.92 -22.78
N LEU A 269 -9.87 19.62 -22.85
CA LEU A 269 -10.13 18.68 -21.77
C LEU A 269 -9.38 19.03 -20.48
N LEU A 270 -8.09 19.41 -20.58
CA LEU A 270 -7.28 19.80 -19.43
C LEU A 270 -7.81 21.08 -18.76
N LYS A 271 -8.29 22.06 -19.54
CA LYS A 271 -8.92 23.28 -19.03
C LYS A 271 -10.24 23.00 -18.32
N MET A 272 -11.08 22.12 -18.87
CA MET A 272 -12.32 21.70 -18.18
C MET A 272 -12.03 21.02 -16.84
N ILE A 273 -10.98 20.19 -16.77
CA ILE A 273 -10.53 19.59 -15.50
C ILE A 273 -9.96 20.65 -14.55
N GLY A 274 -9.16 21.59 -15.07
CA GLY A 274 -8.53 22.68 -14.31
C GLY A 274 -9.55 23.60 -13.65
N GLY A 275 -10.53 24.11 -14.40
CA GLY A 275 -11.61 24.95 -13.87
C GLY A 275 -12.43 24.23 -12.79
N ALA A 276 -12.76 22.95 -13.03
CA ALA A 276 -13.46 22.14 -12.02
C ALA A 276 -12.62 21.87 -10.74
N LEU A 277 -11.28 21.87 -10.84
CA LEU A 277 -10.38 21.76 -9.69
C LEU A 277 -10.33 23.07 -8.89
N GLU A 278 -10.30 24.22 -9.56
CA GLU A 278 -10.33 25.55 -8.93
C GLU A 278 -11.65 25.80 -8.17
N GLU A 279 -12.79 25.40 -8.73
CA GLU A 279 -14.09 25.44 -8.03
C GLU A 279 -14.13 24.50 -6.82
N GLY A 280 -13.45 23.35 -6.90
CA GLY A 280 -13.34 22.38 -5.81
C GLY A 280 -12.42 22.82 -4.65
N LEU A 281 -11.36 23.58 -4.95
CA LEU A 281 -10.40 24.12 -3.97
C LEU A 281 -11.06 25.06 -2.94
N GLY A 282 -12.19 25.67 -3.29
CA GLY A 282 -13.02 26.44 -2.34
C GLY A 282 -13.55 25.62 -1.15
N ARG A 283 -13.34 24.28 -1.12
CA ARG A 283 -13.92 23.38 -0.10
C ARG A 283 -12.93 22.48 0.70
N ALA A 284 -11.67 22.17 0.33
CA ALA A 284 -10.68 21.51 1.23
C ALA A 284 -9.19 21.36 0.73
N TYR A 285 -8.26 21.41 1.71
CA TYR A 285 -6.88 20.86 1.90
C TYR A 285 -5.69 21.01 0.90
N ILE A 286 -4.48 21.13 1.48
CA ILE A 286 -3.15 21.46 0.89
C ILE A 286 -2.66 20.49 -0.22
N GLY A 287 -3.10 19.23 -0.21
CA GLY A 287 -2.68 18.22 -1.22
C GLY A 287 -3.19 18.51 -2.63
N ASP A 288 -4.30 19.24 -2.76
CA ASP A 288 -4.91 19.61 -4.04
C ASP A 288 -4.13 20.72 -4.76
N LEU A 289 -3.41 21.58 -4.03
CA LEU A 289 -2.60 22.65 -4.61
C LEU A 289 -1.48 22.11 -5.53
N ASN A 290 -0.84 21.01 -5.16
CA ASN A 290 0.20 20.37 -5.99
C ASN A 290 -0.38 19.67 -7.23
N GLN A 291 -1.64 19.22 -7.18
CA GLN A 291 -2.30 18.66 -8.36
C GLN A 291 -2.74 19.77 -9.33
N VAL A 292 -3.27 20.86 -8.80
CA VAL A 292 -3.62 22.05 -9.59
C VAL A 292 -2.38 22.64 -10.24
N ARG A 293 -1.28 22.81 -9.49
CA ARG A 293 0.00 23.30 -10.05
C ARG A 293 0.50 22.40 -11.19
N ARG A 294 0.46 21.07 -11.01
CA ARG A 294 0.85 20.12 -12.07
C ARG A 294 -0.07 20.18 -13.29
N ALA A 295 -1.38 20.33 -13.09
CA ALA A 295 -2.33 20.50 -14.18
C ALA A 295 -2.07 21.82 -14.93
N GLN A 296 -1.82 22.91 -14.20
CA GLN A 296 -1.53 24.23 -14.77
C GLN A 296 -0.23 24.24 -15.58
N THR A 297 0.86 23.68 -15.05
CA THR A 297 2.11 23.54 -15.81
C THR A 297 1.92 22.73 -17.09
N ARG A 298 1.04 21.71 -17.06
CA ARG A 298 0.75 20.90 -18.24
C ARG A 298 -0.11 21.64 -19.27
N ILE A 299 -1.08 22.44 -18.81
CA ILE A 299 -1.86 23.36 -19.65
C ILE A 299 -0.91 24.34 -20.35
N GLU A 300 -0.05 25.02 -19.59
CA GLU A 300 0.93 25.98 -20.12
C GLU A 300 1.89 25.34 -21.14
N ASP A 301 2.34 24.11 -20.90
CA ASP A 301 3.19 23.38 -21.85
C ASP A 301 2.47 23.09 -23.18
N VAL A 302 1.21 22.63 -23.11
CA VAL A 302 0.40 22.37 -24.31
C VAL A 302 0.08 23.66 -25.06
N GLU A 303 -0.27 24.74 -24.36
CA GLU A 303 -0.44 26.06 -24.97
C GLU A 303 0.82 26.53 -25.69
N ARG A 304 1.99 26.35 -25.07
CA ARG A 304 3.27 26.69 -25.68
C ARG A 304 3.54 25.86 -26.95
N ARG A 305 3.21 24.57 -26.95
CA ARG A 305 3.34 23.70 -28.13
C ARG A 305 2.44 24.16 -29.27
N ILE A 306 1.16 24.46 -29.00
CA ILE A 306 0.22 24.98 -30.01
C ILE A 306 0.74 26.30 -30.58
N LYS A 307 1.14 27.24 -29.72
CA LYS A 307 1.66 28.54 -30.16
C LYS A 307 2.90 28.38 -31.05
N ARG A 308 3.77 27.41 -30.78
CA ARG A 308 5.00 27.19 -31.57
C ARG A 308 4.76 26.51 -32.91
N ARG A 309 3.64 25.80 -33.09
CA ARG A 309 3.32 25.02 -34.30
C ARG A 309 3.01 25.94 -35.48
N ILE A 310 3.81 25.84 -36.53
CA ILE A 310 3.59 26.45 -37.85
C ILE A 310 4.16 25.49 -38.89
N SER A 311 3.46 25.26 -40.00
CA SER A 311 3.98 24.43 -41.08
C SER A 311 5.05 25.18 -41.90
N PRO A 312 5.94 24.48 -42.62
CA PRO A 312 6.88 25.12 -43.53
C PRO A 312 6.20 26.01 -44.58
N GLU A 313 5.05 25.56 -45.11
CA GLU A 313 4.23 26.32 -46.07
C GLU A 313 3.67 27.61 -45.46
N GLN A 314 3.11 27.52 -44.24
CA GLN A 314 2.62 28.69 -43.52
C GLN A 314 3.76 29.66 -43.17
N GLN A 315 4.94 29.13 -42.83
CA GLN A 315 6.12 29.95 -42.55
C GLN A 315 6.61 30.65 -43.83
N ALA A 316 6.63 29.97 -44.98
CA ALA A 316 6.96 30.58 -46.27
C ALA A 316 5.99 31.71 -46.65
N VAL A 317 4.69 31.55 -46.37
CA VAL A 317 3.70 32.64 -46.55
C VAL A 317 4.00 33.83 -45.64
N VAL A 318 4.38 33.59 -44.37
CA VAL A 318 4.77 34.66 -43.44
C VAL A 318 6.01 35.40 -43.95
N ASP A 319 7.03 34.67 -44.38
CA ASP A 319 8.31 35.24 -44.81
C ASP A 319 8.13 36.07 -46.09
N ALA A 320 7.39 35.54 -47.08
CA ALA A 320 7.09 36.25 -48.34
C ALA A 320 6.29 37.55 -48.11
N GLU A 321 5.35 37.54 -47.17
CA GLU A 321 4.55 38.71 -46.82
C GLU A 321 5.37 39.77 -46.06
N ILE A 322 6.29 39.34 -45.19
CA ILE A 322 7.23 40.23 -44.49
C ILE A 322 8.20 40.85 -45.51
N GLU A 323 8.77 40.06 -46.41
CA GLU A 323 9.68 40.52 -47.47
C GLU A 323 9.00 41.53 -48.39
N LYS A 324 7.78 41.22 -48.85
CA LYS A 324 7.03 42.08 -49.78
C LYS A 324 6.56 43.39 -49.16
N LYS A 325 6.15 43.39 -47.88
CA LYS A 325 5.43 44.52 -47.26
C LYS A 325 6.24 45.26 -46.20
N GLY A 326 7.38 44.71 -45.76
CA GLY A 326 8.18 45.22 -44.66
C GLY A 326 7.41 45.30 -43.34
N LEU A 327 8.05 45.80 -42.28
CA LEU A 327 7.42 46.00 -40.97
C LEU A 327 6.56 47.29 -40.94
N THR A 328 5.65 47.42 -41.90
CA THR A 328 4.84 48.63 -42.17
C THR A 328 3.34 48.41 -41.87
N PRO A 329 2.49 49.46 -41.90
CA PRO A 329 1.04 49.30 -41.77
C PRO A 329 0.40 48.36 -42.81
N ARG A 330 1.06 48.13 -43.96
CA ARG A 330 0.61 47.17 -44.98
C ARG A 330 0.69 45.71 -44.48
N LEU A 331 1.70 45.37 -43.70
CA LEU A 331 1.81 44.05 -43.05
C LEU A 331 0.76 43.88 -41.95
N LEU A 332 0.46 44.94 -41.19
CA LEU A 332 -0.63 44.92 -40.20
C LEU A 332 -1.99 44.61 -40.85
N HIS A 333 -2.29 45.24 -41.98
CA HIS A 333 -3.52 44.99 -42.74
C HIS A 333 -3.59 43.53 -43.21
N SER A 334 -2.46 42.99 -43.67
CA SER A 334 -2.37 41.61 -44.14
C SER A 334 -2.54 40.61 -43.00
N ALA A 335 -1.91 40.84 -41.85
CA ALA A 335 -2.11 40.03 -40.65
C ALA A 335 -3.58 40.04 -40.18
N LYS A 336 -4.27 41.18 -40.27
CA LYS A 336 -5.73 41.26 -39.99
C LYS A 336 -6.55 40.43 -40.97
N LYS A 337 -6.21 40.43 -42.27
CA LYS A 337 -6.87 39.61 -43.29
C LYS A 337 -6.74 38.13 -42.99
N TYR A 338 -5.53 37.66 -42.67
CA TYR A 338 -5.31 36.26 -42.25
C TYR A 338 -6.06 35.92 -40.96
N MET A 339 -6.12 36.85 -40.00
CA MET A 339 -6.88 36.68 -38.76
C MET A 339 -8.40 36.59 -39.01
N GLN A 340 -8.94 37.34 -39.98
CA GLN A 340 -10.33 37.25 -40.41
C GLN A 340 -10.62 35.93 -41.15
N GLY A 341 -9.66 35.44 -41.93
CA GLY A 341 -9.74 34.14 -42.63
C GLY A 341 -9.51 32.91 -41.75
N GLY A 342 -9.29 33.06 -40.43
CA GLY A 342 -9.06 31.94 -39.51
C GLY A 342 -7.62 31.41 -39.47
N GLU A 343 -6.71 31.98 -40.25
CA GLU A 343 -5.29 31.60 -40.34
C GLU A 343 -4.46 32.25 -39.20
N TYR A 344 -4.84 31.92 -37.97
CA TYR A 344 -4.29 32.57 -36.77
C TYR A 344 -2.78 32.34 -36.57
N SER A 345 -2.23 31.20 -37.01
CA SER A 345 -0.80 30.91 -36.92
C SER A 345 0.04 31.85 -37.79
N ILE A 346 -0.41 32.12 -39.01
CA ILE A 346 0.21 33.04 -39.97
C ILE A 346 0.11 34.48 -39.42
N ALA A 347 -1.10 34.92 -39.07
CA ALA A 347 -1.35 36.25 -38.52
C ALA A 347 -0.50 36.52 -37.26
N ARG A 348 -0.42 35.54 -36.35
CA ARG A 348 0.37 35.64 -35.12
C ARG A 348 1.85 35.88 -35.41
N ARG A 349 2.45 35.16 -36.36
CA ARG A 349 3.87 35.33 -36.69
C ARG A 349 4.16 36.68 -37.35
N MET A 350 3.29 37.14 -38.25
CA MET A 350 3.37 38.49 -38.84
C MET A 350 3.30 39.57 -37.76
N LEU A 351 2.36 39.46 -36.82
CA LEU A 351 2.19 40.40 -35.70
C LEU A 351 3.36 40.34 -34.72
N GLN A 352 3.95 39.16 -34.51
CA GLN A 352 5.16 39.00 -33.70
C GLN A 352 6.34 39.75 -34.32
N ALA A 353 6.57 39.62 -35.63
CA ALA A 353 7.60 40.37 -36.32
C ALA A 353 7.33 41.88 -36.27
N LEU A 354 6.09 42.29 -36.53
CA LEU A 354 5.67 43.69 -36.53
C LEU A 354 5.72 44.36 -35.16
N SER A 355 5.57 43.60 -34.07
CA SER A 355 5.74 44.12 -32.70
C SER A 355 7.16 44.63 -32.41
N ARG A 356 8.14 44.26 -33.23
CA ARG A 356 9.54 44.72 -33.17
C ARG A 356 9.83 45.90 -34.12
N SER A 357 8.81 46.47 -34.75
CA SER A 357 8.97 47.63 -35.63
C SER A 357 9.53 48.84 -34.84
N PRO A 358 10.41 49.65 -35.43
CA PRO A 358 10.90 50.88 -34.81
C PRO A 358 9.80 51.95 -34.61
N ASP A 359 8.65 51.83 -35.28
CA ASP A 359 7.45 52.63 -34.99
C ASP A 359 6.74 52.09 -33.74
N THR A 360 6.87 52.82 -32.63
CA THR A 360 6.33 52.45 -31.32
C THR A 360 4.80 52.37 -31.29
N LYS A 361 4.08 53.19 -32.07
CA LYS A 361 2.61 53.14 -32.17
C LYS A 361 2.17 51.89 -32.94
N LEU A 362 2.85 51.59 -34.04
CA LEU A 362 2.59 50.39 -34.85
C LEU A 362 2.95 49.11 -34.09
N GLY A 363 4.10 49.10 -33.39
CA GLY A 363 4.55 47.98 -32.57
C GLY A 363 3.57 47.65 -31.43
N SER A 364 3.12 48.67 -30.69
CA SER A 364 2.16 48.52 -29.58
C SER A 364 0.79 48.00 -30.06
N LYS A 365 0.28 48.53 -31.17
CA LYS A 365 -0.97 48.07 -31.79
C LYS A 365 -0.88 46.63 -32.29
N SER A 366 0.29 46.24 -32.80
CA SER A 366 0.56 44.88 -33.28
C SER A 366 0.69 43.88 -32.13
N LEU A 367 1.24 44.29 -30.99
CA LEU A 367 1.33 43.46 -29.78
C LEU A 367 -0.06 43.12 -29.21
N ALA A 368 -0.98 44.09 -29.15
CA ALA A 368 -2.36 43.83 -28.73
C ALA A 368 -3.07 42.83 -29.66
N LEU A 369 -2.90 42.98 -30.97
CA LEU A 369 -3.45 42.05 -31.95
C LEU A 369 -2.74 40.68 -31.93
N PHE A 370 -1.45 40.63 -31.62
CA PHE A 370 -0.70 39.38 -31.42
C PHE A 370 -1.32 38.56 -30.28
N HIS A 371 -1.62 39.18 -29.14
CA HIS A 371 -2.30 38.50 -28.03
C HIS A 371 -3.72 38.07 -28.39
N LEU A 372 -4.45 38.86 -29.19
CA LEU A 372 -5.77 38.47 -29.70
C LEU A 372 -5.67 37.26 -30.66
N ALA A 373 -4.69 37.25 -31.56
CA ALA A 373 -4.42 36.13 -32.45
C ALA A 373 -4.01 34.87 -31.67
N GLU A 374 -3.22 35.00 -30.59
CA GLU A 374 -2.93 33.88 -29.68
C GLU A 374 -4.18 33.32 -29.02
N LYS A 375 -5.05 34.19 -28.49
CA LYS A 375 -6.31 33.78 -27.87
C LYS A 375 -7.22 33.06 -28.87
N LYS A 376 -7.32 33.57 -30.10
CA LYS A 376 -8.10 32.96 -31.19
C LYS A 376 -7.49 31.64 -31.66
N LEU A 377 -6.17 31.55 -31.79
CA LEU A 377 -5.46 30.32 -32.15
C LEU A 377 -5.72 29.19 -31.14
N LEU A 378 -5.67 29.50 -29.85
CA LEU A 378 -5.96 28.52 -28.78
C LEU A 378 -7.45 28.12 -28.76
N ALA A 379 -8.35 28.98 -29.23
CA ALA A 379 -9.80 28.71 -29.29
C ALA A 379 -10.23 28.01 -30.59
N ALA A 380 -9.43 28.08 -31.65
CA ALA A 380 -9.69 27.48 -32.96
C ALA A 380 -9.41 25.96 -32.96
N MET A 381 -10.16 25.23 -32.13
CA MET A 381 -10.05 23.77 -32.03
C MET A 381 -10.60 23.10 -33.30
N PRO A 382 -9.84 22.20 -33.95
CA PRO A 382 -10.34 21.44 -35.09
C PRO A 382 -11.59 20.62 -34.74
N THR A 383 -12.54 20.51 -35.69
CA THR A 383 -13.84 19.84 -35.47
C THR A 383 -13.70 18.39 -35.02
N GLU A 384 -12.72 17.66 -35.56
CA GLU A 384 -12.46 16.27 -35.15
C GLU A 384 -11.97 16.16 -33.71
N GLU A 385 -11.07 17.05 -33.29
CA GLU A 385 -10.58 17.11 -31.90
C GLU A 385 -11.69 17.51 -30.94
N LYS A 386 -12.55 18.46 -31.35
CA LYS A 386 -13.75 18.85 -30.59
C LYS A 386 -14.69 17.67 -30.39
N ARG A 387 -15.03 16.95 -31.46
CA ARG A 387 -15.92 15.78 -31.40
C ARG A 387 -15.37 14.68 -30.47
N GLU A 388 -14.07 14.40 -30.54
CA GLU A 388 -13.43 13.43 -29.64
C GLU A 388 -13.43 13.89 -28.17
N ALA A 389 -13.18 15.17 -27.93
CA ALA A 389 -13.19 15.74 -26.59
C ALA A 389 -14.60 15.77 -25.97
N ASP A 390 -15.61 16.19 -26.75
CA ASP A 390 -17.01 16.19 -26.32
C ASP A 390 -17.49 14.76 -26.03
N ALA A 391 -17.17 13.79 -26.90
CA ALA A 391 -17.48 12.37 -26.68
C ALA A 391 -16.83 11.79 -25.40
N ALA A 392 -15.65 12.29 -25.02
CA ALA A 392 -15.01 11.90 -23.78
C ALA A 392 -15.67 12.54 -22.54
N TRP A 393 -16.09 13.79 -22.65
CA TRP A 393 -16.74 14.51 -21.57
C TRP A 393 -18.16 14.00 -21.29
N ASP A 394 -18.92 13.74 -22.36
CA ASP A 394 -20.32 13.30 -22.32
C ASP A 394 -20.46 11.79 -22.54
N HIS A 395 -19.43 11.03 -22.14
CA HIS A 395 -19.43 9.59 -22.29
C HIS A 395 -20.70 8.95 -21.68
N PRO A 396 -21.42 8.06 -22.40
CA PRO A 396 -22.70 7.50 -21.95
C PRO A 396 -22.67 6.82 -20.57
N ALA A 397 -21.51 6.30 -20.16
CA ALA A 397 -21.29 5.74 -18.83
C ALA A 397 -21.71 6.66 -17.68
N TRP A 398 -21.55 7.99 -17.84
CA TRP A 398 -21.91 8.95 -16.79
C TRP A 398 -23.41 9.03 -16.55
N ALA A 399 -24.22 8.99 -17.62
CA ALA A 399 -25.68 9.06 -17.52
C ALA A 399 -26.28 7.83 -16.82
N ARG A 400 -25.72 6.64 -17.09
CA ARG A 400 -26.15 5.37 -16.49
C ARG A 400 -25.48 5.02 -15.15
N THR A 401 -24.52 5.83 -14.68
CA THR A 401 -23.91 5.59 -13.37
C THR A 401 -24.87 6.07 -12.27
N LYS A 402 -25.35 5.14 -11.44
CA LYS A 402 -26.25 5.40 -10.31
C LYS A 402 -25.62 4.91 -9.02
N ALA A 403 -26.31 5.19 -7.90
CA ALA A 403 -25.93 4.69 -6.59
C ALA A 403 -27.14 4.07 -5.89
N ILE A 404 -26.94 2.91 -5.26
CA ILE A 404 -27.95 2.25 -4.43
C ILE A 404 -27.41 1.98 -3.01
N PRO A 405 -28.25 2.11 -1.97
CA PRO A 405 -27.88 1.81 -0.61
C PRO A 405 -27.95 0.31 -0.27
N SER A 406 -27.12 -0.10 0.70
CA SER A 406 -27.26 -1.28 1.55
C SER A 406 -27.14 -0.84 3.03
N HIS A 407 -27.12 -1.78 3.98
CA HIS A 407 -27.09 -1.41 5.39
C HIS A 407 -25.78 -0.69 5.77
N GLU A 408 -24.64 -1.18 5.27
CA GLU A 408 -23.31 -0.67 5.60
C GLU A 408 -22.56 -0.09 4.39
N PHE A 409 -23.08 -0.26 3.16
CA PHE A 409 -22.45 0.21 1.92
C PHE A 409 -23.33 1.08 1.03
N ILE A 410 -22.69 1.88 0.18
CA ILE A 410 -23.29 2.50 -1.01
C ILE A 410 -22.62 1.92 -2.24
N VAL A 411 -23.41 1.29 -3.11
CA VAL A 411 -22.92 0.69 -4.35
C VAL A 411 -23.12 1.66 -5.49
N ILE A 412 -22.04 2.02 -6.18
CA ILE A 412 -22.00 2.96 -7.30
C ILE A 412 -21.63 2.17 -8.57
N GLY A 413 -22.29 2.42 -9.69
CA GLY A 413 -21.97 1.75 -10.95
C GLY A 413 -23.07 1.87 -11.99
N PRO A 414 -22.94 1.16 -13.13
CA PRO A 414 -23.99 1.08 -14.13
C PRO A 414 -25.31 0.59 -13.53
N GLU A 415 -26.40 1.30 -13.80
CA GLU A 415 -27.73 1.07 -13.20
C GLU A 415 -28.18 -0.38 -13.34
N THR A 416 -28.10 -0.95 -14.54
CA THR A 416 -28.45 -2.35 -14.81
C THR A 416 -27.65 -3.32 -13.94
N LEU A 417 -26.33 -3.12 -13.83
CA LEU A 417 -25.47 -3.97 -13.00
C LEU A 417 -25.86 -3.87 -11.53
N ILE A 418 -25.93 -2.67 -10.97
CA ILE A 418 -26.10 -2.50 -9.52
C ILE A 418 -27.51 -2.90 -9.06
N THR A 419 -28.54 -2.63 -9.87
CA THR A 419 -29.93 -3.01 -9.56
C THR A 419 -30.16 -4.52 -9.65
N SER A 420 -29.37 -5.23 -10.46
CA SER A 420 -29.44 -6.70 -10.56
C SER A 420 -28.79 -7.47 -9.40
N ILE A 421 -28.05 -6.78 -8.51
CA ILE A 421 -27.37 -7.42 -7.38
C ILE A 421 -28.42 -8.00 -6.40
N PRO A 422 -28.41 -9.31 -6.12
CA PRO A 422 -29.40 -9.93 -5.24
C PRO A 422 -29.38 -9.35 -3.82
N ASP A 423 -30.55 -9.13 -3.21
CA ASP A 423 -30.67 -8.59 -1.85
C ASP A 423 -29.93 -9.43 -0.81
N MET A 424 -30.01 -10.76 -0.92
CA MET A 424 -29.26 -11.66 -0.04
C MET A 424 -27.73 -11.53 -0.20
N SER A 425 -27.25 -11.14 -1.38
CA SER A 425 -25.83 -10.88 -1.61
C SER A 425 -25.39 -9.59 -0.91
N LYS A 426 -26.21 -8.51 -1.01
CA LYS A 426 -26.00 -7.26 -0.25
C LYS A 426 -26.00 -7.50 1.25
N LEU A 427 -27.00 -8.21 1.76
CA LEU A 427 -27.13 -8.50 3.19
C LEU A 427 -25.96 -9.33 3.73
N ARG A 428 -25.47 -10.33 2.98
CA ARG A 428 -24.28 -11.09 3.38
C ARG A 428 -23.01 -10.24 3.40
N PHE A 429 -22.90 -9.29 2.48
CA PHE A 429 -21.78 -8.35 2.48
C PHE A 429 -21.85 -7.38 3.67
N ASP A 430 -23.04 -6.93 4.05
CA ASP A 430 -23.27 -6.17 5.30
C ASP A 430 -22.86 -6.99 6.55
N LEU A 431 -23.15 -8.30 6.57
CA LEU A 431 -22.70 -9.19 7.64
C LEU A 431 -21.18 -9.41 7.62
N ALA A 432 -20.56 -9.53 6.45
CA ALA A 432 -19.10 -9.62 6.34
C ALA A 432 -18.43 -8.40 6.98
N TYR A 433 -18.99 -7.20 6.78
CA TYR A 433 -18.54 -5.99 7.46
C TYR A 433 -18.67 -6.09 8.99
N LEU A 434 -19.79 -6.58 9.52
CA LEU A 434 -19.94 -6.78 10.96
C LEU A 434 -18.89 -7.75 11.52
N TYR A 435 -18.71 -8.90 10.87
CA TYR A 435 -17.76 -9.93 11.31
C TYR A 435 -16.31 -9.45 11.22
N LEU A 436 -15.92 -8.77 10.15
CA LEU A 436 -14.56 -8.26 9.99
C LEU A 436 -14.26 -7.11 10.95
N THR A 437 -15.17 -6.14 11.09
CA THR A 437 -14.97 -5.03 12.04
C THR A 437 -14.93 -5.53 13.48
N ASP A 438 -15.69 -6.58 13.82
CA ASP A 438 -15.56 -7.24 15.12
C ASP A 438 -14.26 -8.05 15.25
N LEU A 439 -13.84 -8.83 14.24
CA LEU A 439 -12.59 -9.58 14.31
C LEU A 439 -11.39 -8.65 14.51
N PHE A 440 -11.25 -7.64 13.65
CA PHE A 440 -10.13 -6.71 13.71
C PHE A 440 -10.29 -5.67 14.84
N GLY A 441 -11.50 -5.43 15.35
CA GLY A 441 -11.76 -4.44 16.41
C GLY A 441 -11.59 -3.00 15.93
N ARG A 442 -12.00 -2.71 14.69
CA ARG A 442 -11.96 -1.37 14.09
C ARG A 442 -13.13 -1.16 13.15
N VAL A 443 -13.70 0.03 13.20
CA VAL A 443 -14.73 0.50 12.27
C VAL A 443 -14.11 1.55 11.32
N PRO A 444 -14.16 1.34 9.98
CA PRO A 444 -13.53 2.27 9.02
C PRO A 444 -14.25 3.62 8.89
N ASN A 445 -15.50 3.69 9.34
CA ASN A 445 -16.45 4.79 9.23
C ASN A 445 -17.08 5.13 10.61
N PRO A 446 -16.28 5.61 11.58
CA PRO A 446 -16.76 5.89 12.93
C PRO A 446 -17.81 7.04 12.98
N GLU A 447 -17.91 7.82 11.91
CA GLU A 447 -18.86 8.93 11.76
C GLU A 447 -20.24 8.46 11.25
N GLY A 448 -20.38 7.18 10.89
CA GLY A 448 -21.66 6.55 10.50
C GLY A 448 -22.03 6.64 9.01
N ASP A 449 -21.19 7.28 8.18
CA ASP A 449 -21.28 7.25 6.71
C ASP A 449 -20.97 5.85 6.16
N ARG A 450 -21.62 5.40 5.08
CA ARG A 450 -21.39 4.05 4.54
C ARG A 450 -20.12 3.95 3.69
N VAL A 451 -19.52 2.76 3.66
CA VAL A 451 -18.38 2.46 2.78
C VAL A 451 -18.87 2.43 1.32
N THR A 452 -18.12 3.05 0.40
CA THR A 452 -18.51 3.04 -1.02
C THR A 452 -17.90 1.88 -1.79
N VAL A 453 -18.70 1.19 -2.60
CA VAL A 453 -18.25 0.17 -3.57
C VAL A 453 -18.53 0.67 -4.97
N TYR A 454 -17.50 0.98 -5.77
CA TYR A 454 -17.68 1.53 -7.12
C TYR A 454 -17.25 0.51 -8.18
N PHE A 455 -18.22 0.00 -8.94
CA PHE A 455 -18.01 -0.75 -10.18
C PHE A 455 -17.68 0.21 -11.33
N LYS A 456 -16.39 0.27 -11.69
CA LYS A 456 -15.86 1.22 -12.67
C LYS A 456 -15.81 0.61 -14.05
N GLU A 457 -16.67 1.12 -14.92
CA GLU A 457 -16.76 0.70 -16.33
C GLU A 457 -15.51 1.11 -17.13
N LEU A 458 -15.05 2.36 -16.97
CA LEU A 458 -14.00 2.96 -17.80
C LEU A 458 -12.58 2.80 -17.24
N TRP A 459 -12.41 2.02 -16.18
CA TRP A 459 -11.11 1.75 -15.58
C TRP A 459 -10.85 0.25 -15.44
N ASP A 460 -9.95 -0.28 -16.28
CA ASP A 460 -9.45 -1.63 -16.12
C ASP A 460 -8.14 -1.63 -15.33
N PHE A 461 -8.19 -2.25 -14.14
CA PHE A 461 -7.02 -2.56 -13.33
C PHE A 461 -6.98 -4.05 -12.91
N GLY A 462 -7.76 -4.91 -13.57
CA GLY A 462 -7.68 -6.36 -13.42
C GLY A 462 -8.04 -6.92 -12.04
N GLY A 463 -8.82 -6.20 -11.22
CA GLY A 463 -9.19 -6.62 -9.87
C GLY A 463 -9.94 -5.55 -9.07
N GLY A 464 -9.78 -5.60 -7.75
CA GLY A 464 -10.31 -4.64 -6.78
C GLY A 464 -9.20 -3.77 -6.18
N VAL A 465 -9.58 -2.62 -5.63
CA VAL A 465 -8.72 -1.76 -4.80
C VAL A 465 -9.54 -1.26 -3.62
N GLY A 466 -9.23 -1.77 -2.44
CA GLY A 466 -9.79 -1.33 -1.16
C GLY A 466 -8.82 -0.45 -0.37
N GLY A 467 -9.37 0.51 0.37
CA GLY A 467 -8.61 1.32 1.31
C GLY A 467 -9.41 2.49 1.87
N GLY A 468 -9.28 2.73 3.18
CA GLY A 468 -10.10 3.74 3.87
C GLY A 468 -11.59 3.39 3.75
N LYS A 469 -12.44 4.35 3.38
CA LYS A 469 -13.90 4.15 3.22
C LYS A 469 -14.33 3.81 1.77
N ARG A 470 -13.43 3.25 0.96
CA ARG A 470 -13.62 3.09 -0.49
C ARG A 470 -13.16 1.72 -0.99
N ILE A 471 -13.96 1.12 -1.86
CA ILE A 471 -13.66 -0.07 -2.65
C ILE A 471 -13.95 0.28 -4.12
N ASP A 472 -12.96 0.10 -4.99
CA ASP A 472 -13.10 0.24 -6.44
C ASP A 472 -12.96 -1.13 -7.11
N ILE A 473 -13.86 -1.48 -8.01
CA ILE A 473 -13.79 -2.71 -8.84
C ILE A 473 -13.60 -2.28 -10.30
N GLY A 474 -12.52 -2.75 -10.93
CA GLY A 474 -12.20 -2.39 -12.30
C GLY A 474 -12.91 -3.28 -13.32
N LYS A 475 -13.01 -2.78 -14.57
CA LYS A 475 -13.58 -3.49 -15.72
C LYS A 475 -15.00 -4.01 -15.47
N ALA A 476 -15.85 -3.15 -14.91
CA ALA A 476 -17.25 -3.50 -14.71
C ALA A 476 -17.98 -3.63 -16.06
N ASP A 477 -18.68 -4.75 -16.24
CA ASP A 477 -19.55 -4.98 -17.38
C ASP A 477 -20.91 -4.31 -17.12
N PRO A 478 -21.30 -3.26 -17.86
CA PRO A 478 -22.51 -2.49 -17.59
C PRO A 478 -23.79 -3.32 -17.70
N ASP A 479 -23.77 -4.43 -18.43
CA ASP A 479 -24.94 -5.27 -18.69
C ASP A 479 -24.97 -6.54 -17.82
N SER A 480 -23.99 -6.72 -16.93
CA SER A 480 -23.88 -7.92 -16.12
C SER A 480 -25.03 -8.06 -15.12
N ARG A 481 -25.77 -9.16 -15.22
CA ARG A 481 -26.83 -9.57 -14.28
C ARG A 481 -26.40 -10.63 -13.26
N LYS A 482 -25.11 -10.99 -13.27
CA LYS A 482 -24.54 -12.06 -12.43
C LYS A 482 -23.69 -11.53 -11.27
N THR A 483 -23.58 -10.21 -11.14
CA THR A 483 -22.76 -9.55 -10.13
C THR A 483 -23.26 -9.85 -8.73
N LYS A 484 -22.34 -10.18 -7.83
CA LYS A 484 -22.59 -10.45 -6.41
C LYS A 484 -21.59 -9.69 -5.56
N LEU A 485 -22.02 -9.26 -4.38
CA LEU A 485 -21.14 -8.66 -3.38
C LEU A 485 -20.51 -9.68 -2.43
N ASP A 486 -21.19 -10.81 -2.20
CA ASP A 486 -20.80 -11.88 -1.28
C ASP A 486 -19.75 -12.83 -1.90
N ASN A 487 -18.62 -12.26 -2.33
CA ASN A 487 -17.53 -12.99 -2.99
C ASN A 487 -16.14 -12.66 -2.40
N GLY A 488 -15.17 -13.52 -2.67
CA GLY A 488 -13.83 -13.42 -2.07
C GLY A 488 -13.03 -12.20 -2.47
N LEU A 489 -13.25 -11.63 -3.67
CA LEU A 489 -12.59 -10.38 -4.09
C LEU A 489 -13.09 -9.20 -3.24
N LEU A 490 -14.40 -9.05 -3.08
CA LEU A 490 -14.96 -7.96 -2.30
C LEU A 490 -14.71 -8.12 -0.79
N TYR A 491 -14.70 -9.36 -0.28
CA TYR A 491 -14.25 -9.60 1.10
C TYR A 491 -12.77 -9.21 1.30
N HIS A 492 -11.90 -9.53 0.33
CA HIS A 492 -10.49 -9.12 0.35
C HIS A 492 -10.36 -7.58 0.38
N GLU A 493 -11.05 -6.86 -0.53
CA GLU A 493 -10.98 -5.40 -0.54
C GLU A 493 -11.57 -4.76 0.72
N LEU A 494 -12.62 -5.38 1.30
CA LEU A 494 -13.22 -4.93 2.55
C LEU A 494 -12.23 -5.02 3.73
N VAL A 495 -11.37 -6.05 3.77
CA VAL A 495 -10.32 -6.12 4.78
C VAL A 495 -9.35 -4.95 4.64
N HIS A 496 -8.96 -4.54 3.43
CA HIS A 496 -8.10 -3.35 3.24
C HIS A 496 -8.75 -2.05 3.75
N CYS A 497 -10.08 -1.97 3.81
CA CYS A 497 -10.79 -0.86 4.43
C CYS A 497 -10.69 -0.89 5.96
N ILE A 498 -10.77 -2.08 6.55
CA ILE A 498 -10.91 -2.29 7.99
C ILE A 498 -9.55 -2.38 8.69
N ASP A 499 -8.61 -3.14 8.13
CA ASP A 499 -7.32 -3.42 8.76
C ASP A 499 -6.39 -2.20 8.78
N ASP A 500 -5.93 -1.89 9.98
CA ASP A 500 -4.86 -0.94 10.27
C ASP A 500 -3.77 -1.54 11.16
N THR A 501 -3.91 -2.81 11.52
CA THR A 501 -2.97 -3.49 12.41
C THR A 501 -1.62 -3.62 11.75
N ARG A 502 -1.55 -3.58 10.39
CA ARG A 502 -0.35 -3.41 9.55
C ARG A 502 0.95 -3.79 10.26
N PRO A 503 1.14 -5.08 10.63
CA PRO A 503 2.47 -5.56 10.95
C PRO A 503 3.36 -5.22 9.77
N VAL A 504 4.28 -4.26 9.94
CA VAL A 504 5.00 -3.59 8.86
C VAL A 504 6.08 -4.53 8.32
N LEU A 505 5.68 -5.63 7.70
CA LEU A 505 6.54 -6.57 7.00
C LEU A 505 6.02 -6.74 5.57
N GLY A 506 6.93 -6.77 4.60
CA GLY A 506 6.57 -6.96 3.20
C GLY A 506 5.83 -8.29 3.02
N GLY A 507 4.70 -8.29 2.29
CA GLY A 507 3.87 -9.50 2.10
C GLY A 507 2.54 -9.48 2.84
N PHE A 508 2.53 -8.91 4.05
CA PHE A 508 1.44 -9.10 5.01
C PHE A 508 0.14 -8.39 4.66
N ARG A 509 0.20 -7.24 4.01
CA ARG A 509 -1.00 -6.46 3.66
C ARG A 509 -2.00 -7.26 2.80
N GLU A 510 -1.51 -7.86 1.72
CA GLU A 510 -2.35 -8.69 0.83
C GLU A 510 -2.71 -10.04 1.48
N GLY A 511 -1.84 -10.56 2.36
CA GLY A 511 -2.09 -11.79 3.09
C GLY A 511 -3.18 -11.68 4.15
N LEU A 512 -3.21 -10.57 4.90
CA LEU A 512 -4.28 -10.28 5.86
C LEU A 512 -5.63 -10.14 5.17
N ALA A 513 -5.66 -9.55 3.97
CA ALA A 513 -6.86 -9.43 3.17
C ALA A 513 -7.40 -10.80 2.68
N GLU A 514 -6.53 -11.69 2.21
CA GLU A 514 -6.89 -13.09 1.91
C GLU A 514 -7.32 -13.87 3.17
N PHE A 515 -6.64 -13.67 4.30
CA PHE A 515 -6.98 -14.27 5.59
C PHE A 515 -8.39 -13.85 6.05
N GLY A 516 -8.71 -12.55 5.99
CA GLY A 516 -10.04 -12.05 6.36
C GLY A 516 -11.12 -12.56 5.41
N ALA A 517 -10.84 -12.67 4.11
CA ALA A 517 -11.76 -13.29 3.16
C ALA A 517 -12.03 -14.78 3.48
N ALA A 518 -10.99 -15.56 3.82
CA ALA A 518 -11.15 -16.96 4.24
C ALA A 518 -12.01 -17.07 5.51
N PHE A 519 -11.73 -16.24 6.51
CA PHE A 519 -12.52 -16.14 7.74
C PHE A 519 -14.00 -15.84 7.47
N VAL A 520 -14.31 -14.86 6.62
CA VAL A 520 -15.70 -14.49 6.30
C VAL A 520 -16.47 -15.65 5.68
N PHE A 521 -15.85 -16.42 4.77
CA PHE A 521 -16.53 -17.58 4.19
C PHE A 521 -16.94 -18.60 5.25
N GLU A 522 -16.07 -18.91 6.22
CA GLU A 522 -16.42 -19.82 7.32
C GLU A 522 -17.46 -19.20 8.25
N ALA A 523 -17.25 -17.96 8.68
CA ALA A 523 -18.14 -17.25 9.60
C ALA A 523 -19.57 -17.15 9.04
N LEU A 524 -19.71 -16.91 7.74
CA LEU A 524 -21.00 -16.84 7.06
C LEU A 524 -21.55 -18.21 6.62
N GLY A 525 -20.86 -19.31 6.88
CA GLY A 525 -21.29 -20.66 6.48
C GLY A 525 -21.37 -20.84 4.95
N GLN A 526 -20.53 -20.12 4.21
CA GLN A 526 -20.54 -20.11 2.74
C GLN A 526 -19.55 -21.13 2.16
N ARG A 527 -19.87 -21.66 0.98
CA ARG A 527 -18.92 -22.49 0.21
C ARG A 527 -17.72 -21.65 -0.22
N THR A 528 -16.55 -21.99 0.29
CA THR A 528 -15.30 -21.29 -0.01
C THR A 528 -14.75 -21.69 -1.38
N PRO A 529 -14.50 -20.75 -2.31
CA PRO A 529 -13.79 -21.05 -3.55
C PRO A 529 -12.33 -21.45 -3.28
N ALA A 530 -11.74 -22.29 -4.13
CA ALA A 530 -10.44 -22.93 -3.90
C ALA A 530 -9.33 -21.98 -3.39
N ARG A 531 -9.21 -20.78 -3.98
CA ARG A 531 -8.21 -19.76 -3.61
C ARG A 531 -8.29 -19.35 -2.13
N TRP A 532 -9.48 -19.20 -1.59
CA TRP A 532 -9.70 -18.73 -0.21
C TRP A 532 -9.83 -19.88 0.79
N THR A 533 -9.62 -21.13 0.37
CA THR A 533 -9.64 -22.26 1.30
C THR A 533 -8.42 -22.26 2.22
N TYR A 534 -8.59 -22.72 3.45
CA TYR A 534 -7.50 -22.89 4.41
C TYR A 534 -6.38 -23.77 3.87
N VAL A 535 -6.75 -24.92 3.30
CA VAL A 535 -5.81 -25.90 2.73
C VAL A 535 -4.95 -25.26 1.64
N HIS A 536 -5.54 -24.47 0.74
CA HIS A 536 -4.79 -23.79 -0.32
C HIS A 536 -3.77 -22.79 0.25
N ASN A 537 -4.21 -21.95 1.19
CA ASN A 537 -3.35 -20.92 1.78
C ASN A 537 -2.22 -21.52 2.64
N LEU A 538 -2.51 -22.53 3.47
CA LEU A 538 -1.51 -23.24 4.26
C LEU A 538 -0.48 -23.96 3.39
N ARG A 539 -0.94 -24.62 2.32
CA ARG A 539 -0.06 -25.25 1.34
C ARG A 539 0.83 -24.21 0.66
N ALA A 540 0.28 -23.07 0.27
CA ALA A 540 1.04 -21.98 -0.32
C ALA A 540 2.11 -21.43 0.66
N PHE A 541 1.78 -21.29 1.95
CA PHE A 541 2.75 -20.90 2.98
C PHE A 541 3.89 -21.91 3.11
N GLN A 542 3.57 -23.21 3.15
CA GLN A 542 4.59 -24.26 3.25
C GLN A 542 5.45 -24.34 1.98
N GLU A 543 4.83 -24.41 0.79
CA GLU A 543 5.52 -24.65 -0.48
C GLU A 543 6.23 -23.41 -1.02
N ASP A 544 5.63 -22.24 -0.88
CA ASP A 544 6.10 -21.01 -1.53
C ASP A 544 6.80 -20.02 -0.57
N TYR A 545 6.81 -20.31 0.74
CA TYR A 545 7.62 -19.57 1.70
C TYR A 545 8.59 -20.47 2.47
N LEU A 546 8.11 -21.45 3.24
CA LEU A 546 8.98 -22.25 4.11
C LEU A 546 10.00 -23.08 3.31
N LYS A 547 9.54 -23.88 2.35
CA LYS A 547 10.39 -24.73 1.50
C LYS A 547 11.31 -23.95 0.54
N ARG A 548 11.04 -22.66 0.29
CA ARG A 548 11.86 -21.79 -0.59
C ARG A 548 12.96 -21.04 0.15
N ASP A 549 13.12 -21.24 1.45
CA ASP A 549 14.18 -20.59 2.23
C ASP A 549 14.21 -19.06 2.04
N LEU A 550 13.02 -18.44 2.04
CA LEU A 550 12.86 -16.99 1.91
C LEU A 550 13.04 -16.30 3.26
N GLU A 551 13.71 -15.16 3.26
CA GLU A 551 13.86 -14.30 4.44
C GLU A 551 12.49 -13.84 4.98
N TYR A 552 12.37 -13.59 6.29
CA TYR A 552 11.05 -13.34 6.93
C TYR A 552 10.29 -12.14 6.37
N TRP A 553 11.00 -11.08 5.96
CA TRP A 553 10.41 -9.90 5.31
C TRP A 553 10.05 -10.13 3.83
N ARG A 554 10.26 -11.34 3.31
CA ARG A 554 10.01 -11.71 1.91
C ARG A 554 8.90 -12.74 1.72
N ILE A 555 8.11 -13.01 2.77
CA ILE A 555 6.91 -13.82 2.62
C ILE A 555 6.05 -13.29 1.46
N PRO A 556 5.64 -14.13 0.49
CA PRO A 556 4.85 -13.65 -0.64
C PRO A 556 3.47 -13.13 -0.23
N ASN A 557 2.98 -12.15 -0.99
CA ASN A 557 1.61 -11.65 -0.89
C ASN A 557 0.58 -12.78 -1.08
N TYR A 558 -0.66 -12.51 -0.66
CA TYR A 558 -1.81 -13.41 -0.83
C TYR A 558 -1.62 -14.73 -0.06
N GLY A 559 -1.71 -15.87 -0.75
CA GLY A 559 -1.87 -17.16 -0.10
C GLY A 559 -0.78 -17.56 0.88
N PRO A 560 0.52 -17.37 0.58
CA PRO A 560 1.57 -17.67 1.55
C PRO A 560 1.48 -16.84 2.83
N SER A 561 1.21 -15.54 2.72
CA SER A 561 1.05 -14.70 3.90
C SER A 561 -0.28 -14.95 4.63
N ALA A 562 -1.37 -15.29 3.94
CA ALA A 562 -2.61 -15.71 4.59
C ALA A 562 -2.40 -17.03 5.35
N GLY A 563 -1.70 -17.98 4.73
CA GLY A 563 -1.34 -19.27 5.33
C GLY A 563 -0.47 -19.13 6.58
N PHE A 564 0.38 -18.10 6.66
CA PHE A 564 1.11 -17.77 7.90
C PHE A 564 0.15 -17.47 9.07
N PHE A 565 -0.86 -16.63 8.87
CA PHE A 565 -1.86 -16.37 9.93
C PHE A 565 -2.72 -17.62 10.16
N LEU A 566 -3.17 -18.29 9.10
CA LEU A 566 -3.99 -19.50 9.24
C LEU A 566 -3.24 -20.65 9.95
N TRP A 567 -1.91 -20.64 9.96
CA TRP A 567 -1.12 -21.64 10.66
C TRP A 567 -1.47 -21.72 12.15
N PHE A 568 -1.58 -20.57 12.84
CA PHE A 568 -1.76 -20.56 14.29
C PHE A 568 -3.16 -21.02 14.70
N ILE A 569 -4.20 -20.61 13.97
CA ILE A 569 -5.56 -21.08 14.24
C ILE A 569 -5.72 -22.57 13.96
N GLU A 570 -5.01 -23.14 12.97
CA GLU A 570 -5.08 -24.58 12.71
C GLU A 570 -4.31 -25.42 13.71
N ASN A 571 -3.12 -24.98 14.12
CA ASN A 571 -2.25 -25.80 14.97
C ASN A 571 -2.51 -25.61 16.46
N TYR A 572 -3.00 -24.43 16.87
CA TYR A 572 -3.16 -24.07 18.28
C TYR A 572 -4.57 -23.62 18.63
N GLY A 573 -5.30 -23.07 17.67
CA GLY A 573 -6.65 -22.55 17.86
C GLY A 573 -7.76 -23.46 17.35
N LYS A 574 -7.54 -24.78 17.26
CA LYS A 574 -8.52 -25.73 16.73
C LYS A 574 -8.95 -26.74 17.78
N LYS A 575 -10.26 -26.92 17.95
CA LYS A 575 -10.87 -27.97 18.77
C LYS A 575 -11.74 -28.85 17.89
N GLY A 576 -11.26 -30.06 17.58
CA GLY A 576 -11.89 -30.94 16.59
C GLY A 576 -11.89 -30.31 15.19
N GLN A 577 -13.05 -30.11 14.59
CA GLN A 577 -13.18 -29.42 13.30
C GLN A 577 -13.37 -27.90 13.44
N ARG A 578 -13.48 -27.37 14.66
CA ARG A 578 -13.86 -25.99 14.93
C ARG A 578 -12.65 -25.11 15.23
N ARG A 579 -12.63 -23.90 14.66
CA ARG A 579 -11.59 -22.88 14.86
C ARG A 579 -12.02 -21.83 15.88
N GLN A 580 -11.14 -21.52 16.81
CA GLN A 580 -11.35 -20.58 17.91
C GLN A 580 -10.99 -19.15 17.51
N TRP A 581 -11.79 -18.54 16.64
CA TRP A 581 -11.57 -17.19 16.09
C TRP A 581 -11.49 -16.07 17.14
N GLN A 582 -12.00 -16.29 18.35
CA GLN A 582 -11.84 -15.39 19.49
C GLN A 582 -10.37 -15.11 19.84
N LEU A 583 -9.45 -16.04 19.55
CA LEU A 583 -8.00 -15.84 19.75
C LEU A 583 -7.48 -14.74 18.83
N TYR A 584 -7.89 -14.74 17.57
CA TYR A 584 -7.56 -13.68 16.62
C TYR A 584 -8.25 -12.36 16.95
N ARG A 585 -9.50 -12.43 17.41
CA ARG A 585 -10.26 -11.26 17.87
C ARG A 585 -9.51 -10.50 18.96
N ARG A 586 -8.94 -11.21 19.94
CA ARG A 586 -8.10 -10.63 21.01
C ARG A 586 -6.74 -10.17 20.49
N PHE A 587 -6.07 -10.99 19.67
CA PHE A 587 -4.78 -10.66 19.08
C PHE A 587 -4.81 -9.31 18.34
N PHE A 588 -5.76 -9.08 17.42
CA PHE A 588 -5.77 -7.84 16.63
C PHE A 588 -6.00 -6.59 17.49
N ARG A 589 -6.78 -6.70 18.56
CA ARG A 589 -7.00 -5.61 19.52
C ARG A 589 -5.72 -5.33 20.31
N ALA A 590 -5.14 -6.36 20.92
CA ALA A 590 -3.94 -6.25 21.74
C ALA A 590 -2.74 -5.75 20.91
N TYR A 591 -2.58 -6.25 19.69
CA TYR A 591 -1.51 -5.85 18.78
C TYR A 591 -1.68 -4.42 18.25
N ARG A 592 -2.91 -3.92 18.07
CA ARG A 592 -3.14 -2.52 17.70
C ARG A 592 -2.72 -1.56 18.80
N SER A 593 -2.97 -1.91 20.06
CA SER A 593 -2.61 -1.11 21.23
C SER A 593 -1.20 -1.38 21.75
N ASP A 594 -0.39 -2.16 21.04
CA ASP A 594 0.94 -2.54 21.51
C ASP A 594 1.89 -1.32 21.59
N ALA A 595 2.52 -1.15 22.74
CA ALA A 595 3.42 -0.03 23.03
C ALA A 595 4.81 -0.21 22.38
N VAL A 596 5.19 -1.42 21.97
CA VAL A 596 6.54 -1.84 21.52
C VAL A 596 6.67 -1.78 19.98
N ARG A 597 5.87 -0.93 19.31
CA ARG A 597 5.81 -0.88 17.84
C ARG A 597 6.19 0.49 17.27
N ASP A 598 7.48 0.67 17.03
CA ASP A 598 8.09 1.84 16.37
C ASP A 598 8.22 1.70 14.83
N GLY A 599 7.83 0.56 14.26
CA GLY A 599 7.95 0.28 12.82
C GLY A 599 9.33 -0.21 12.36
N ARG A 600 10.32 -0.37 13.24
CA ARG A 600 11.54 -1.13 12.97
C ARG A 600 11.18 -2.60 12.82
N SER A 601 11.81 -3.28 11.86
CA SER A 601 11.49 -4.67 11.56
C SER A 601 11.68 -5.59 12.78
N PRO A 602 12.74 -5.47 13.59
CA PRO A 602 12.89 -6.25 14.83
C PRO A 602 11.77 -6.01 15.83
N SER A 603 11.43 -4.76 16.17
CA SER A 603 10.37 -4.43 17.13
C SER A 603 9.00 -4.95 16.69
N VAL A 604 8.66 -4.80 15.40
CA VAL A 604 7.42 -5.34 14.81
C VAL A 604 7.35 -6.86 14.98
N VAL A 605 8.46 -7.57 14.73
CA VAL A 605 8.52 -9.02 14.89
C VAL A 605 8.36 -9.44 16.36
N ARG A 606 9.00 -8.71 17.28
CA ARG A 606 8.95 -8.95 18.72
C ARG A 606 7.53 -8.76 19.28
N ALA A 607 6.89 -7.65 18.95
CA ALA A 607 5.48 -7.39 19.30
C ALA A 607 4.54 -8.46 18.71
N LEU A 608 4.79 -8.88 17.46
CA LEU A 608 4.01 -9.94 16.82
C LEU A 608 4.17 -11.27 17.56
N ALA A 609 5.41 -11.63 17.94
CA ALA A 609 5.70 -12.86 18.67
C ALA A 609 5.06 -12.87 20.06
N TYR A 610 5.16 -11.76 20.79
CA TYR A 610 4.55 -11.61 22.10
C TYR A 610 3.02 -11.75 22.01
N ARG A 611 2.37 -10.96 21.15
CA ARG A 611 0.90 -10.93 21.06
C ARG A 611 0.30 -12.19 20.46
N LEU A 612 0.98 -12.85 19.51
CA LEU A 612 0.52 -14.18 19.06
C LEU A 612 0.73 -15.23 20.16
N GLY A 613 1.86 -15.22 20.87
CA GLY A 613 2.16 -16.16 21.94
C GLY A 613 1.21 -16.04 23.13
N GLU A 614 0.80 -14.83 23.48
CA GLU A 614 -0.22 -14.54 24.50
C GLU A 614 -1.55 -15.21 24.18
N GLN A 615 -1.94 -15.25 22.89
CA GLN A 615 -3.26 -15.74 22.48
C GLN A 615 -3.27 -17.22 22.09
N PHE A 616 -2.22 -17.72 21.43
CA PHE A 616 -2.14 -19.09 20.90
C PHE A 616 -1.17 -20.00 21.68
N GLY A 617 -0.48 -19.47 22.70
CA GLY A 617 0.43 -20.21 23.57
C GLY A 617 1.90 -20.13 23.17
N PRO A 618 2.81 -20.64 24.03
CA PRO A 618 4.26 -20.39 23.93
C PRO A 618 4.95 -21.06 22.72
N LYS A 619 4.33 -22.09 22.12
CA LYS A 619 4.85 -22.80 20.92
C LYS A 619 4.86 -21.92 19.67
N VAL A 620 4.05 -20.86 19.64
CA VAL A 620 4.08 -19.83 18.58
C VAL A 620 5.48 -19.30 18.37
N PHE A 621 6.21 -19.07 19.46
CA PHE A 621 7.55 -18.51 19.40
C PHE A 621 8.53 -19.46 18.67
N ASP A 622 8.43 -20.78 18.91
CA ASP A 622 9.21 -21.79 18.20
C ASP A 622 8.88 -21.81 16.72
N ASP A 623 7.61 -21.71 16.37
CA ASP A 623 7.18 -21.62 14.98
C ASP A 623 7.69 -20.37 14.30
N LEU A 624 7.63 -19.19 14.94
CA LEU A 624 8.18 -17.96 14.36
C LEU A 624 9.68 -18.07 14.11
N ARG A 625 10.44 -18.69 15.02
CA ARG A 625 11.85 -19.02 14.80
C ARG A 625 12.05 -19.97 13.64
N ARG A 626 11.28 -21.06 13.57
CA ARG A 626 11.27 -21.99 12.43
C ARG A 626 10.90 -21.29 11.12
N PHE A 627 10.07 -20.26 11.19
CA PHE A 627 9.69 -19.41 10.07
C PHE A 627 10.72 -18.32 9.78
N ARG A 628 11.91 -18.39 10.40
CA ARG A 628 13.07 -17.51 10.17
C ARG A 628 12.87 -16.06 10.60
N PHE A 629 11.92 -15.80 11.49
CA PHE A 629 11.84 -14.52 12.17
C PHE A 629 13.07 -14.37 13.10
N PRO A 630 13.65 -13.16 13.23
CA PRO A 630 14.92 -12.92 13.92
C PRO A 630 14.71 -12.94 15.44
N LEU A 631 14.35 -14.12 15.95
CA LEU A 631 14.05 -14.41 17.35
C LEU A 631 14.99 -15.51 17.85
N ARG A 632 15.35 -15.45 19.12
CA ARG A 632 16.22 -16.42 19.81
C ARG A 632 15.58 -16.91 21.09
N ASP A 633 16.05 -18.04 21.62
CA ASP A 633 15.51 -18.58 22.88
C ASP A 633 15.58 -17.57 24.04
N SER A 634 16.68 -16.81 24.11
CA SER A 634 16.87 -15.75 25.11
C SER A 634 15.85 -14.61 25.00
N ASP A 635 15.17 -14.43 23.85
CA ASP A 635 14.19 -13.36 23.69
C ASP A 635 12.88 -13.64 24.42
N ARG A 636 12.59 -14.90 24.79
CA ARG A 636 11.29 -15.28 25.38
C ARG A 636 10.96 -14.48 26.65
N GLN A 637 11.94 -14.38 27.55
CA GLN A 637 11.80 -13.60 28.79
C GLN A 637 11.92 -12.10 28.51
N ALA A 638 12.81 -11.71 27.58
CA ALA A 638 13.01 -10.32 27.19
C ALA A 638 11.71 -9.67 26.69
N LEU A 639 10.89 -10.38 25.90
CA LEU A 639 9.62 -9.86 25.40
C LEU A 639 8.63 -9.50 26.52
N GLN A 640 8.60 -10.29 27.60
CA GLN A 640 7.73 -10.01 28.75
C GLN A 640 8.22 -8.78 29.52
N ALA A 641 9.53 -8.69 29.76
CA ALA A 641 10.15 -7.54 30.41
C ALA A 641 9.95 -6.25 29.59
N GLU A 642 10.17 -6.32 28.27
CA GLU A 642 9.92 -5.24 27.32
C GLU A 642 8.48 -4.72 27.45
N GLN A 643 7.49 -5.60 27.38
CA GLN A 643 6.08 -5.18 27.42
C GLN A 643 5.68 -4.57 28.77
N LYS A 644 6.24 -5.09 29.88
CA LYS A 644 6.02 -4.51 31.22
C LYS A 644 6.54 -3.08 31.28
N GLU A 645 7.76 -2.86 30.81
CA GLU A 645 8.38 -1.54 30.85
C GLU A 645 7.73 -0.57 29.85
N ALA A 646 7.30 -1.05 28.68
CA ALA A 646 6.76 -0.22 27.61
C ALA A 646 5.56 0.64 28.01
N VAL A 647 4.84 0.26 29.07
CA VAL A 647 3.67 0.96 29.62
C VAL A 647 4.07 2.10 30.59
N GLY A 648 5.32 2.13 31.06
CA GLY A 648 5.84 3.15 31.96
C GLY A 648 6.10 4.51 31.29
N GLU A 649 6.11 5.57 32.11
CA GLU A 649 6.33 6.96 31.66
C GLU A 649 7.81 7.26 31.35
N TYR A 650 8.74 6.59 32.03
CA TYR A 650 10.18 6.78 31.91
C TYR A 650 10.85 5.68 31.06
N LEU A 651 12.03 6.00 30.49
CA LEU A 651 12.88 4.95 29.92
C LEU A 651 13.39 4.07 31.07
N PRO A 652 13.48 2.75 30.87
CA PRO A 652 14.15 1.89 31.83
C PRO A 652 15.65 2.15 31.79
N GLU A 653 16.35 1.78 32.84
CA GLU A 653 17.81 1.80 32.85
C GLU A 653 18.34 0.68 31.96
N ALA A 654 19.51 0.88 31.35
CA ALA A 654 20.10 -0.13 30.46
C ALA A 654 20.45 -1.43 31.23
N GLU A 655 20.82 -1.29 32.50
CA GLU A 655 21.20 -2.34 33.45
C GLU A 655 20.02 -3.26 33.78
N ASP A 656 18.79 -2.74 33.82
CA ASP A 656 17.56 -3.53 34.04
C ASP A 656 17.36 -4.60 32.96
N PHE A 657 17.93 -4.35 31.77
CA PHE A 657 17.89 -5.27 30.63
C PHE A 657 19.20 -6.01 30.40
N ALA A 658 20.20 -5.92 31.29
CA ALA A 658 21.43 -6.70 31.21
C ALA A 658 21.20 -8.23 31.18
N PRO A 659 20.20 -8.80 31.91
CA PRO A 659 19.86 -10.22 31.79
C PRO A 659 19.24 -10.62 30.43
N PHE A 660 18.87 -9.64 29.59
CA PHE A 660 18.14 -9.83 28.34
C PHE A 660 18.95 -9.39 27.12
N PRO A 661 20.03 -10.12 26.76
CA PRO A 661 20.94 -9.77 25.66
C PRO A 661 20.25 -9.69 24.27
N GLY A 662 19.04 -10.21 24.14
CA GLY A 662 18.29 -10.12 22.90
C GLY A 662 17.45 -8.84 22.74
N SER A 663 17.30 -8.06 23.81
CA SER A 663 16.44 -6.88 23.85
C SER A 663 17.05 -5.69 23.09
N PRO A 664 16.26 -4.92 22.32
CA PRO A 664 16.73 -3.66 21.73
C PRO A 664 16.85 -2.54 22.77
N VAL A 665 16.25 -2.69 23.95
CA VAL A 665 16.12 -1.62 24.95
C VAL A 665 17.46 -1.03 25.37
N PRO A 666 18.50 -1.80 25.76
CA PRO A 666 19.80 -1.21 26.15
C PRO A 666 20.42 -0.34 25.06
N ARG A 667 20.30 -0.74 23.79
CA ARG A 667 20.83 0.05 22.67
C ARG A 667 20.06 1.35 22.47
N ASP A 668 18.75 1.31 22.65
CA ASP A 668 17.90 2.49 22.49
C ASP A 668 18.09 3.51 23.63
N VAL A 669 18.28 3.03 24.87
CA VAL A 669 18.62 3.87 26.02
C VAL A 669 19.96 4.58 25.78
N ARG A 670 21.01 3.81 25.44
CA ARG A 670 22.34 4.37 25.11
C ARG A 670 22.28 5.37 23.95
N ALA A 671 21.51 5.08 22.90
CA ALA A 671 21.35 5.97 21.76
C ALA A 671 20.63 7.27 22.13
N PHE A 672 19.67 7.21 23.04
CA PHE A 672 18.97 8.38 23.54
C PHE A 672 19.89 9.28 24.37
N GLU A 673 20.61 8.71 25.34
CA GLU A 673 21.61 9.43 26.15
C GLU A 673 22.66 10.12 25.26
N LEU A 674 23.27 9.38 24.33
CA LEU A 674 24.26 9.94 23.40
C LEU A 674 23.70 11.10 22.56
N ALA A 675 22.42 11.06 22.21
CA ALA A 675 21.77 12.12 21.46
C ALA A 675 21.47 13.35 22.32
N GLU A 676 21.00 13.16 23.56
CA GLU A 676 20.79 14.25 24.53
C GLU A 676 22.11 14.96 24.87
N ASP A 677 23.16 14.19 25.15
CA ASP A 677 24.49 14.68 25.49
C ASP A 677 25.22 15.31 24.30
N ARG A 678 24.67 15.17 23.08
CA ARG A 678 25.34 15.53 21.82
C ARG A 678 26.74 14.91 21.72
N ALA A 679 26.86 13.67 22.19
CA ALA A 679 28.10 12.96 22.32
C ALA A 679 28.85 12.88 20.97
N PRO A 680 30.20 12.98 20.98
CA PRO A 680 31.00 12.87 19.78
C PRO A 680 30.87 11.47 19.15
N LEU A 681 31.15 11.39 17.84
CA LEU A 681 31.03 10.16 17.05
C LEU A 681 31.83 8.96 17.63
N GLY A 682 32.92 9.23 18.36
CA GLY A 682 33.71 8.19 19.04
C GLY A 682 32.90 7.42 20.08
N ASP A 683 32.01 8.09 20.81
CA ASP A 683 31.19 7.48 21.86
C ASP A 683 30.07 6.64 21.25
N TRP A 684 29.50 7.10 20.12
CA TRP A 684 28.57 6.30 19.32
C TRP A 684 29.23 5.01 18.83
N ALA A 685 30.49 5.09 18.37
CA ALA A 685 31.25 3.91 17.96
C ALA A 685 31.49 2.95 19.14
N ALA A 686 31.96 3.49 20.27
CA ALA A 686 32.31 2.70 21.45
C ALA A 686 31.10 2.03 22.12
N ARG A 687 29.98 2.75 22.27
CA ARG A 687 28.82 2.28 23.06
C ARG A 687 27.77 1.52 22.24
N LEU A 688 27.70 1.77 20.93
CA LEU A 688 26.69 1.17 20.04
C LEU A 688 27.28 0.34 18.89
N GLY A 689 28.60 0.33 18.72
CA GLY A 689 29.27 -0.38 17.64
C GLY A 689 29.08 0.29 16.27
N ILE A 690 28.83 1.61 16.26
CA ILE A 690 28.62 2.38 15.03
C ILE A 690 29.90 2.41 14.19
N ILE A 691 29.78 2.09 12.91
CA ILE A 691 30.92 2.09 12.00
C ILE A 691 31.18 3.50 11.46
N THR A 692 32.39 3.99 11.72
CA THR A 692 32.80 5.36 11.40
C THR A 692 33.77 5.44 10.22
N GLN A 693 34.49 4.36 9.92
CA GLN A 693 35.49 4.30 8.87
C GLN A 693 34.88 3.86 7.54
N TRP A 694 34.80 4.79 6.59
CA TRP A 694 34.20 4.55 5.29
C TRP A 694 35.07 5.03 4.14
N ARG A 695 34.94 4.34 3.00
CA ARG A 695 35.11 4.91 1.67
C ARG A 695 33.81 4.75 0.90
N ALA A 696 33.47 5.72 0.06
CA ALA A 696 32.30 5.62 -0.80
C ALA A 696 32.62 5.98 -2.24
N ILE A 697 31.81 5.46 -3.16
CA ILE A 697 31.95 5.69 -4.60
C ILE A 697 30.56 5.71 -5.26
N GLY A 698 30.41 6.54 -6.29
CA GLY A 698 29.18 6.71 -7.05
C GLY A 698 28.94 8.19 -7.38
N PRO A 699 27.72 8.54 -7.82
CA PRO A 699 26.60 7.66 -8.12
C PRO A 699 26.77 6.92 -9.47
N PHE A 700 26.48 5.62 -9.50
CA PHE A 700 26.42 4.80 -10.71
C PHE A 700 25.00 4.74 -11.26
N LYS A 701 24.84 5.04 -12.55
CA LYS A 701 23.57 4.90 -13.24
C LYS A 701 23.78 4.71 -14.74
N ASP A 702 22.83 4.02 -15.35
CA ASP A 702 22.61 4.00 -16.79
C ASP A 702 21.11 4.24 -16.97
N GLY A 703 20.70 5.16 -17.87
CA GLY A 703 19.32 5.63 -17.98
C GLY A 703 18.26 4.57 -18.33
N HIS A 704 18.63 3.29 -18.31
CA HIS A 704 17.83 2.18 -18.77
C HIS A 704 17.72 1.02 -17.77
N SER A 705 18.56 0.90 -16.74
CA SER A 705 18.51 -0.24 -15.80
C SER A 705 18.04 0.13 -14.40
N ASP A 706 17.72 -0.89 -13.58
CA ASP A 706 17.45 -0.68 -12.16
C ASP A 706 18.81 -0.60 -11.44
N PRO A 707 19.19 0.54 -10.85
CA PRO A 707 20.52 0.70 -10.23
C PRO A 707 20.74 -0.29 -9.08
N GLY A 708 19.69 -0.69 -8.38
CA GLY A 708 19.76 -1.66 -7.28
C GLY A 708 20.06 -3.08 -7.77
N ALA A 709 19.64 -3.44 -8.98
CA ALA A 709 19.85 -4.77 -9.55
C ALA A 709 21.00 -4.82 -10.57
N ARG A 710 21.41 -3.70 -11.16
CA ARG A 710 22.56 -3.68 -12.06
C ARG A 710 23.86 -3.89 -11.29
N VAL A 711 24.69 -4.79 -11.79
CA VAL A 711 26.03 -5.02 -11.25
C VAL A 711 26.93 -3.89 -11.70
N TRP A 712 27.64 -3.28 -10.75
CA TRP A 712 28.59 -2.21 -11.00
C TRP A 712 30.00 -2.64 -10.59
N PRO A 713 31.06 -1.98 -11.10
CA PRO A 713 32.44 -2.35 -10.81
C PRO A 713 32.75 -2.61 -9.33
N PRO A 714 32.27 -1.79 -8.36
CA PRO A 714 32.49 -2.04 -6.93
C PRO A 714 32.06 -3.42 -6.40
N GLU A 715 31.17 -4.14 -7.10
CA GLU A 715 30.73 -5.49 -6.69
C GLU A 715 31.74 -6.60 -7.04
N TYR A 716 32.68 -6.35 -7.95
CA TYR A 716 33.67 -7.33 -8.39
C TYR A 716 35.12 -6.80 -8.41
N GLU A 717 35.31 -5.49 -8.27
CA GLU A 717 36.60 -4.82 -8.20
C GLU A 717 36.54 -3.64 -7.22
N VAL A 718 37.51 -3.55 -6.33
CA VAL A 718 37.70 -2.41 -5.42
C VAL A 718 39.13 -1.91 -5.56
N ASP A 719 39.32 -0.98 -6.48
CA ASP A 719 40.59 -0.29 -6.73
C ASP A 719 40.45 1.19 -6.37
N PHE A 720 41.21 1.65 -5.36
CA PHE A 720 41.18 3.05 -4.92
C PHE A 720 41.90 4.01 -5.87
N SER A 721 42.74 3.49 -6.76
CA SER A 721 43.47 4.28 -7.77
C SER A 721 42.66 4.46 -9.06
N LYS A 722 41.69 3.57 -9.31
CA LYS A 722 40.92 3.55 -10.54
C LYS A 722 39.77 4.54 -10.53
N THR A 723 39.57 5.18 -11.68
CA THR A 723 38.41 6.02 -11.97
C THR A 723 37.42 5.26 -12.87
N TYR A 724 36.13 5.58 -12.71
CA TYR A 724 35.06 4.98 -13.51
C TYR A 724 34.22 6.07 -14.13
N ASP A 725 34.07 6.03 -15.46
CA ASP A 725 33.21 6.98 -16.17
C ASP A 725 31.74 6.66 -15.90
N VAL A 726 31.01 7.65 -15.39
CA VAL A 726 29.57 7.56 -15.16
C VAL A 726 28.86 8.74 -15.83
N PRO A 727 27.56 8.65 -16.15
CA PRO A 727 26.88 9.76 -16.82
C PRO A 727 26.96 11.05 -16.00
N ARG A 728 27.60 12.07 -16.58
CA ARG A 728 27.81 13.41 -16.00
C ARG A 728 28.79 13.48 -14.82
N ASN A 729 29.63 12.45 -14.59
CA ASN A 729 30.69 12.48 -13.58
C ASN A 729 31.78 11.41 -13.79
N THR A 730 32.89 11.52 -13.08
CA THR A 730 33.86 10.43 -12.89
C THR A 730 33.78 9.94 -11.45
N ALA A 731 33.48 8.66 -11.26
CA ALA A 731 33.38 8.04 -9.94
C ALA A 731 34.75 7.51 -9.49
N LEU A 732 35.12 7.83 -8.25
CA LEU A 732 36.32 7.32 -7.58
C LEU A 732 36.04 7.15 -6.09
N TRP A 733 36.80 6.28 -5.43
CA TRP A 733 36.64 6.02 -3.99
C TRP A 733 37.14 7.19 -3.14
N LYS A 734 36.23 7.79 -2.38
CA LYS A 734 36.53 8.93 -1.50
C LYS A 734 36.16 8.63 -0.05
N PRO A 735 36.95 9.05 0.94
CA PRO A 735 36.48 9.09 2.32
C PRO A 735 35.40 10.18 2.50
N PRO A 736 34.55 10.08 3.53
CA PRO A 736 33.66 11.18 3.92
C PRO A 736 34.47 12.44 4.26
N GLY A 737 33.95 13.60 3.87
CA GLY A 737 34.54 14.90 4.18
C GLY A 737 33.59 15.81 4.97
N PRO A 738 34.05 17.01 5.37
CA PRO A 738 33.22 17.98 6.10
C PRO A 738 32.13 18.62 5.23
N ARG A 739 32.25 18.52 3.90
CA ARG A 739 31.33 19.10 2.92
C ARG A 739 30.80 18.03 1.96
N PRO A 740 29.67 18.28 1.25
CA PRO A 740 29.17 17.39 0.21
C PRO A 740 30.26 17.03 -0.83
N PRO A 741 30.15 15.87 -1.51
CA PRO A 741 28.94 15.07 -1.64
C PRO A 741 28.81 13.89 -0.67
N ILE A 742 29.85 13.55 0.10
CA ILE A 742 29.85 12.44 1.06
C ILE A 742 30.20 13.00 2.45
N ARG A 743 29.30 12.87 3.42
CA ARG A 743 29.48 13.39 4.78
C ARG A 743 29.14 12.33 5.82
N LEU A 744 29.85 12.34 6.93
CA LEU A 744 29.53 11.51 8.08
C LEU A 744 28.95 12.39 9.19
N GLY A 745 27.71 12.10 9.60
CA GLY A 745 27.05 12.79 10.70
C GLY A 745 27.51 12.31 12.08
N PRO A 746 27.14 13.03 13.16
CA PRO A 746 27.57 12.72 14.52
C PRO A 746 27.08 11.37 15.04
N SER A 747 25.94 10.87 14.55
CA SER A 747 25.41 9.52 14.88
C SER A 747 25.92 8.40 13.97
N GLY A 748 26.92 8.68 13.11
CA GLY A 748 27.42 7.75 12.10
C GLY A 748 26.57 7.68 10.82
N TRP A 749 25.60 8.59 10.65
CA TRP A 749 24.81 8.68 9.44
C TRP A 749 25.66 9.14 8.25
N LEU A 750 25.98 8.21 7.35
CA LEU A 750 26.70 8.47 6.11
C LEU A 750 25.74 9.03 5.07
N SER A 751 25.88 10.32 4.78
CA SER A 751 25.02 11.07 3.86
C SER A 751 25.65 11.24 2.49
N PHE A 752 24.80 11.17 1.47
CA PHE A 752 25.12 11.35 0.07
C PHE A 752 24.28 12.49 -0.50
N ASP A 753 24.92 13.45 -1.18
CA ASP A 753 24.29 14.68 -1.67
C ASP A 753 24.92 15.16 -2.99
N TRP A 754 24.79 14.34 -4.03
CA TRP A 754 25.15 14.73 -5.40
C TRP A 754 23.93 15.32 -6.12
N ASN A 755 24.10 16.42 -6.85
CA ASN A 755 23.00 17.06 -7.60
C ASN A 755 22.40 16.20 -8.74
N TYR A 756 22.95 15.01 -9.02
CA TYR A 756 22.58 14.14 -10.13
C TYR A 756 22.41 12.66 -9.74
N MET A 757 22.28 12.33 -8.45
CA MET A 757 22.20 10.93 -7.98
C MET A 757 20.79 10.33 -7.95
N GLU A 758 19.76 11.01 -8.47
CA GLU A 758 18.43 10.40 -8.58
C GLU A 758 18.48 9.10 -9.40
N ASN A 759 17.75 8.08 -8.94
CA ASN A 759 17.73 6.74 -9.50
C ASN A 759 19.14 6.22 -9.85
N SER A 760 20.00 6.11 -8.82
CA SER A 760 21.39 5.64 -8.94
C SER A 760 21.78 4.68 -7.83
N ALA A 761 22.93 4.01 -8.00
CA ALA A 761 23.56 3.18 -6.99
C ALA A 761 24.79 3.88 -6.42
N ILE A 762 24.93 3.86 -5.10
CA ILE A 762 26.08 4.38 -4.37
C ILE A 762 26.64 3.22 -3.56
N TYR A 763 27.96 3.11 -3.47
CA TYR A 763 28.61 2.09 -2.68
C TYR A 763 29.35 2.70 -1.50
N ALA A 764 29.32 2.00 -0.37
CA ALA A 764 30.11 2.32 0.81
C ALA A 764 30.86 1.07 1.27
N LEU A 765 32.15 1.21 1.54
CA LEU A 765 33.07 0.14 1.90
C LEU A 765 33.70 0.44 3.26
N THR A 766 33.79 -0.60 4.07
CA THR A 766 34.55 -0.63 5.31
C THR A 766 35.16 -2.02 5.48
N HIS A 767 36.16 -2.14 6.34
CA HIS A 767 36.71 -3.42 6.76
C HIS A 767 36.59 -3.56 8.27
N LEU A 768 36.28 -4.78 8.72
CA LEU A 768 36.05 -5.11 10.12
C LEU A 768 37.03 -6.19 10.55
N ASN A 769 37.78 -5.94 11.62
CA ASN A 769 38.64 -6.94 12.24
C ASN A 769 38.17 -7.23 13.67
N PRO A 770 37.50 -8.37 13.91
CA PRO A 770 37.07 -8.78 15.25
C PRO A 770 38.20 -9.36 16.11
N GLY A 771 39.43 -9.47 15.60
CA GLY A 771 40.54 -10.18 16.26
C GLY A 771 40.40 -11.70 16.16
N GLN A 772 39.29 -12.25 16.66
CA GLN A 772 38.92 -13.66 16.56
C GLN A 772 37.62 -13.85 15.79
N GLY A 773 37.39 -15.06 15.26
CA GLY A 773 36.18 -15.35 14.49
C GLY A 773 34.95 -15.35 15.38
N THR A 774 33.96 -14.50 15.08
CA THR A 774 32.83 -14.21 15.97
C THR A 774 31.53 -14.11 15.20
N ASP A 775 30.44 -14.61 15.79
CA ASP A 775 29.09 -14.39 15.28
C ASP A 775 28.65 -12.96 15.59
N ALA A 776 28.19 -12.24 14.57
CA ALA A 776 27.92 -10.81 14.61
C ALA A 776 26.54 -10.46 14.07
N ARG A 777 25.97 -9.36 14.58
CA ARG A 777 24.77 -8.72 14.07
C ARG A 777 25.12 -7.42 13.38
N LEU A 778 24.56 -7.24 12.19
CA LEU A 778 24.66 -6.02 11.39
C LEU A 778 23.33 -5.27 11.49
N TRP A 779 23.33 -4.18 12.24
CA TRP A 779 22.18 -3.29 12.39
C TRP A 779 22.27 -2.21 11.34
N LEU A 780 21.25 -2.08 10.49
CA LEU A 780 21.31 -1.22 9.32
C LEU A 780 20.06 -0.36 9.16
N ARG A 781 20.27 0.93 8.91
CA ARG A 781 19.23 1.85 8.46
C ARG A 781 19.69 2.54 7.19
N ALA A 782 18.80 2.62 6.21
CA ALA A 782 18.98 3.40 5.01
C ALA A 782 17.69 4.17 4.71
N ASP A 783 17.83 5.30 4.02
CA ASP A 783 16.68 6.11 3.56
C ASP A 783 15.85 5.37 2.49
N ASP A 784 16.54 4.73 1.53
CA ASP A 784 15.94 3.95 0.45
C ASP A 784 16.23 2.43 0.59
N GLU A 785 16.72 1.78 -0.46
CA GLU A 785 17.04 0.35 -0.47
C GLU A 785 18.54 0.17 -0.28
N VAL A 786 18.92 -0.83 0.50
CA VAL A 786 20.33 -1.17 0.74
C VAL A 786 20.54 -2.67 0.61
N THR A 787 21.63 -3.04 -0.04
CA THR A 787 22.12 -4.42 -0.18
C THR A 787 23.47 -4.51 0.51
N ILE A 788 23.69 -5.57 1.28
CA ILE A 788 24.90 -5.76 2.07
C ILE A 788 25.64 -7.03 1.64
N PHE A 789 26.95 -6.88 1.47
CA PHE A 789 27.88 -7.96 1.16
C PHE A 789 28.95 -8.03 2.25
N VAL A 790 29.27 -9.25 2.68
CA VAL A 790 30.38 -9.51 3.61
C VAL A 790 31.28 -10.55 2.98
N ASN A 791 32.58 -10.24 2.85
CA ASN A 791 33.57 -11.09 2.18
C ASN A 791 33.07 -11.60 0.82
N ASP A 792 32.54 -10.66 0.03
CA ASP A 792 31.98 -10.91 -1.31
C ASP A 792 30.74 -11.82 -1.39
N LYS A 793 30.17 -12.18 -0.25
CA LYS A 793 28.91 -12.92 -0.17
C LYS A 793 27.75 -11.97 0.06
N LEU A 794 26.69 -12.10 -0.73
CA LEU A 794 25.44 -11.39 -0.50
C LEU A 794 24.81 -11.86 0.82
N ILE A 795 24.75 -10.98 1.81
CA ILE A 795 24.13 -11.27 3.11
C ILE A 795 22.63 -11.00 3.05
N GLY A 796 22.23 -9.87 2.45
CA GLY A 796 20.81 -9.51 2.38
C GLY A 796 20.53 -8.21 1.66
N GLN A 797 19.24 -7.95 1.47
CA GLN A 797 18.72 -6.70 0.91
C GLN A 797 17.52 -6.22 1.72
N TYR A 798 17.61 -4.98 2.18
CA TYR A 798 16.52 -4.21 2.77
C TYR A 798 15.91 -3.29 1.72
N ARG A 799 14.58 -3.27 1.65
CA ARG A 799 13.85 -2.30 0.83
C ARG A 799 13.16 -1.34 1.80
N GLY A 800 13.59 -0.09 1.78
CA GLY A 800 13.14 0.95 2.69
C GLY A 800 11.63 0.89 2.95
N GLN A 801 11.27 0.87 4.23
CA GLN A 801 9.93 1.20 4.66
C GLN A 801 9.87 2.71 4.84
N GLN A 802 9.03 3.39 4.05
CA GLN A 802 8.71 4.81 4.25
C GLN A 802 7.86 4.99 5.51
N SER A 803 8.37 4.54 6.66
CA SER A 803 7.72 4.73 7.95
C SER A 803 8.29 5.98 8.59
N PRO A 804 7.46 7.01 8.88
CA PRO A 804 7.89 8.18 9.63
C PRO A 804 8.20 7.88 11.11
N LEU A 805 7.98 6.63 11.56
CA LEU A 805 8.06 6.23 12.97
C LEU A 805 9.41 5.63 13.38
N LEU A 806 10.39 5.51 12.46
CA LEU A 806 11.68 4.88 12.73
C LEU A 806 12.51 5.73 13.73
N GLY A 807 12.22 5.57 15.03
CA GLY A 807 12.94 6.09 16.19
C GLY A 807 13.32 4.96 17.15
N PRO A 808 13.66 5.25 18.42
CA PRO A 808 13.91 4.22 19.43
C PRO A 808 12.65 3.36 19.71
N TRP A 809 12.82 2.27 20.46
CA TRP A 809 11.78 1.28 20.82
C TRP A 809 10.48 1.86 21.30
N ARG A 810 10.54 3.01 21.97
CA ARG A 810 9.38 3.86 22.21
C ARG A 810 9.37 5.02 21.21
N PRO A 811 8.43 5.03 20.24
CA PRO A 811 8.35 6.10 19.26
C PRO A 811 8.05 7.45 19.93
N GLY A 812 8.72 8.52 19.49
CA GLY A 812 8.49 9.88 19.99
C GLY A 812 9.76 10.68 20.34
N ARG A 813 10.91 10.01 20.45
CA ARG A 813 12.17 10.65 20.91
C ARG A 813 13.11 11.10 19.77
N GLY A 814 12.73 10.94 18.50
CA GLY A 814 13.41 11.57 17.35
C GLY A 814 14.84 11.09 17.02
N VAL A 815 15.37 10.05 17.67
CA VAL A 815 16.76 9.58 17.45
C VAL A 815 16.89 8.70 16.21
N MET A 816 17.82 9.06 15.32
CA MET A 816 18.14 8.30 14.11
C MET A 816 19.18 7.21 14.41
N ILE A 817 18.71 5.96 14.61
CA ILE A 817 19.56 4.79 14.90
C ILE A 817 19.64 3.80 13.73
N ALA A 818 20.63 2.90 13.76
CA ALA A 818 20.84 1.88 12.73
C ALA A 818 19.81 0.73 12.77
N ASP A 819 18.96 0.64 13.79
CA ASP A 819 18.29 -0.62 14.13
C ASP A 819 16.98 -0.86 13.33
N ALA A 820 16.87 -0.33 12.10
CA ALA A 820 15.68 -0.50 11.26
C ALA A 820 15.52 -1.94 10.74
N ILE A 821 16.63 -2.60 10.41
CA ILE A 821 16.72 -4.03 10.09
C ILE A 821 18.01 -4.63 10.69
N VAL A 822 17.98 -5.93 10.94
CA VAL A 822 19.13 -6.70 11.43
C VAL A 822 19.45 -7.86 10.48
N PHE A 823 20.75 -8.11 10.26
CA PHE A 823 21.25 -9.29 9.58
C PHE A 823 22.25 -10.03 10.48
N ASP A 824 22.06 -11.33 10.69
CA ASP A 824 23.08 -12.17 11.33
C ASP A 824 24.15 -12.57 10.30
N THR A 825 25.41 -12.56 10.73
CA THR A 825 26.56 -13.02 9.94
C THR A 825 27.64 -13.61 10.86
N ARG A 826 28.65 -14.25 10.28
CA ARG A 826 29.89 -14.62 10.99
C ARG A 826 31.06 -13.87 10.40
N LEU A 827 31.79 -13.16 11.24
CA LEU A 827 33.04 -12.51 10.87
C LEU A 827 34.18 -13.51 11.05
N ALA A 828 35.01 -13.68 10.04
CA ALA A 828 36.21 -14.51 10.13
C ALA A 828 37.26 -13.82 11.02
N PRO A 829 38.23 -14.58 11.58
CA PRO A 829 39.42 -13.97 12.17
C PRO A 829 40.10 -13.03 11.16
N GLY A 830 40.65 -11.91 11.64
CA GLY A 830 41.31 -10.93 10.79
C GLY A 830 40.34 -10.04 10.00
N ARG A 831 40.82 -9.49 8.88
CA ARG A 831 40.15 -8.39 8.18
C ARG A 831 39.02 -8.88 7.26
N ASN A 832 37.78 -8.52 7.58
CA ASN A 832 36.58 -8.82 6.82
C ASN A 832 36.15 -7.62 5.99
N LYS A 833 35.78 -7.82 4.72
CA LYS A 833 35.29 -6.76 3.86
C LYS A 833 33.77 -6.61 3.98
N VAL A 834 33.28 -5.40 4.20
CA VAL A 834 31.85 -5.08 4.20
C VAL A 834 31.56 -4.03 3.14
N LEU A 835 30.74 -4.40 2.16
CA LEU A 835 30.31 -3.53 1.06
C LEU A 835 28.80 -3.32 1.13
N LEU A 836 28.39 -2.06 1.15
CA LEU A 836 27.00 -1.64 1.06
C LEU A 836 26.73 -1.09 -0.33
N LYS A 837 25.59 -1.47 -0.91
CA LYS A 837 25.03 -0.87 -2.12
C LYS A 837 23.72 -0.20 -1.78
N ILE A 838 23.70 1.13 -1.89
CA ILE A 838 22.55 1.98 -1.61
C ILE A 838 21.91 2.37 -2.95
N ARG A 839 20.66 2.00 -3.16
CA ARG A 839 19.87 2.46 -4.32
C ARG A 839 19.13 3.73 -3.90
N ASN A 840 19.58 4.87 -4.41
CA ASN A 840 18.85 6.12 -4.27
C ASN A 840 17.70 6.19 -5.27
N ARG A 841 16.49 6.52 -4.81
CA ARG A 841 15.33 6.75 -5.67
C ARG A 841 15.19 8.22 -6.04
N TYR A 842 15.26 9.12 -5.07
CA TYR A 842 15.04 10.56 -5.26
C TYR A 842 15.71 11.38 -4.16
N GLY A 843 16.20 12.58 -4.50
CA GLY A 843 16.76 13.48 -3.51
C GLY A 843 18.03 12.93 -2.87
N LYS A 844 18.24 13.30 -1.59
CA LYS A 844 19.38 12.88 -0.76
C LYS A 844 19.27 11.41 -0.37
N ALA A 845 20.41 10.75 -0.14
CA ALA A 845 20.42 9.38 0.37
C ALA A 845 21.31 9.30 1.60
N GLY A 846 21.09 8.28 2.43
CA GLY A 846 21.99 8.00 3.54
C GLY A 846 21.82 6.61 4.12
N VAL A 847 22.83 6.22 4.91
CA VAL A 847 22.92 4.91 5.55
C VAL A 847 23.68 5.01 6.88
N VAL A 848 23.38 4.14 7.82
CA VAL A 848 24.19 3.90 9.02
C VAL A 848 24.24 2.41 9.31
N LEU A 849 25.41 1.92 9.72
CA LEU A 849 25.66 0.53 10.09
C LEU A 849 26.23 0.50 11.50
N ALA A 850 25.69 -0.38 12.34
CA ALA A 850 26.30 -0.77 13.60
C ALA A 850 26.58 -2.27 13.60
N VAL A 851 27.64 -2.67 14.29
CA VAL A 851 28.04 -4.07 14.43
C VAL A 851 28.09 -4.43 15.90
N SER A 852 27.43 -5.52 16.26
CA SER A 852 27.40 -6.03 17.62
C SER A 852 27.65 -7.52 17.66
N ASP A 853 27.92 -8.03 18.85
CA ASP A 853 27.82 -9.45 19.13
C ASP A 853 26.35 -9.91 19.03
N THR A 854 26.14 -11.19 19.35
CA THR A 854 24.80 -11.77 19.45
C THR A 854 23.95 -11.09 20.53
N ALA A 855 24.53 -10.55 21.59
CA ALA A 855 23.84 -9.85 22.67
C ALA A 855 23.51 -8.37 22.37
N GLY A 856 23.76 -7.89 21.15
CA GLY A 856 23.51 -6.49 20.82
C GLY A 856 24.56 -5.52 21.38
N ASN A 857 25.59 -6.02 22.05
CA ASN A 857 26.68 -5.23 22.59
C ASN A 857 27.80 -5.03 21.54
N PRO A 858 28.51 -3.89 21.57
CA PRO A 858 29.70 -3.71 20.73
C PRO A 858 30.67 -4.87 20.90
N ILE A 859 31.18 -5.42 19.80
CA ILE A 859 32.16 -6.52 19.86
C ILE A 859 33.46 -5.96 20.46
N PRO A 860 33.95 -6.51 21.60
CA PRO A 860 35.18 -6.04 22.23
C PRO A 860 36.37 -6.12 21.26
N GLY A 861 37.14 -5.04 21.17
CA GLY A 861 38.33 -4.99 20.30
C GLY A 861 38.04 -4.96 18.79
N LEU A 862 36.79 -4.82 18.36
CA LEU A 862 36.46 -4.68 16.94
C LEU A 862 37.06 -3.40 16.36
N VAL A 863 37.95 -3.55 15.39
CA VAL A 863 38.55 -2.43 14.66
C VAL A 863 37.89 -2.30 13.30
N ALA A 864 37.47 -1.09 12.95
CA ALA A 864 37.02 -0.75 11.61
C ALA A 864 38.09 0.08 10.89
N ASP A 865 38.31 -0.17 9.59
CA ASP A 865 39.22 0.61 8.76
C ASP A 865 38.66 0.87 7.35
N ASN A 866 39.21 1.88 6.69
CA ASN A 866 38.87 2.25 5.31
C ASN A 866 40.07 2.16 4.35
N ALA A 867 41.06 1.33 4.70
CA ALA A 867 42.24 1.10 3.88
C ALA A 867 41.89 0.26 2.63
N ALA A 868 42.79 0.25 1.64
CA ALA A 868 42.58 -0.53 0.43
C ALA A 868 42.44 -2.03 0.76
N PRO A 869 41.59 -2.79 0.04
CA PRO A 869 41.51 -4.23 0.23
C PRO A 869 42.82 -4.88 -0.21
N ALA A 870 43.20 -5.98 0.44
CA ALA A 870 44.40 -6.74 0.07
C ALA A 870 44.32 -7.32 -1.35
N ARG A 871 43.11 -7.57 -1.84
CA ARG A 871 42.83 -8.08 -3.19
C ARG A 871 41.88 -7.13 -3.91
N ILE A 872 42.35 -6.57 -5.03
CA ILE A 872 41.58 -5.61 -5.84
C ILE A 872 40.42 -6.28 -6.57
N SER A 873 40.65 -7.43 -7.23
CA SER A 873 39.63 -8.13 -8.01
C SER A 873 39.09 -9.35 -7.28
N HIS A 874 37.76 -9.50 -7.26
CA HIS A 874 37.06 -10.63 -6.62
C HIS A 874 36.68 -11.75 -7.60
N HIS A 875 37.09 -11.63 -8.86
CA HIS A 875 36.92 -12.71 -9.84
C HIS A 875 37.75 -13.92 -9.46
N LEU A 876 37.12 -15.09 -9.48
CA LEU A 876 37.85 -16.36 -9.47
C LEU A 876 38.79 -16.39 -10.69
N PRO A 877 40.06 -16.81 -10.51
CA PRO A 877 41.01 -16.90 -11.61
C PRO A 877 40.49 -17.75 -12.76
N ASP A 878 40.80 -17.37 -13.99
CA ASP A 878 40.52 -18.18 -15.18
C ASP A 878 41.35 -19.47 -15.21
N THR A 879 42.45 -19.52 -14.45
CA THR A 879 43.39 -20.65 -14.36
C THR A 879 42.83 -21.88 -13.63
N LEU A 880 41.67 -21.78 -12.99
CA LEU A 880 40.87 -22.95 -12.57
C LEU A 880 40.04 -23.49 -13.75
N SER A 881 40.66 -23.64 -14.92
CA SER A 881 40.09 -24.28 -16.11
C SER A 881 40.08 -25.79 -15.93
N GLY A 882 39.37 -26.27 -14.91
CA GLY A 882 39.07 -27.70 -14.78
C GLY A 882 38.52 -28.23 -16.10
N LYS A 883 38.96 -29.42 -16.51
CA LYS A 883 38.39 -30.09 -17.69
C LYS A 883 36.90 -30.29 -17.43
N TRP A 884 36.06 -29.55 -18.14
CA TRP A 884 34.60 -29.70 -18.08
C TRP A 884 34.24 -31.04 -18.73
N LYS A 885 33.67 -31.95 -17.95
CA LYS A 885 33.21 -33.25 -18.44
C LYS A 885 31.81 -33.10 -19.02
N ARG A 886 31.64 -33.56 -20.26
CA ARG A 886 30.36 -33.51 -20.96
C ARG A 886 29.36 -34.46 -20.31
N ARG A 887 28.22 -33.92 -19.87
CA ARG A 887 27.11 -34.68 -19.25
C ARG A 887 25.92 -34.85 -20.20
N LEU A 888 25.66 -33.86 -21.05
CA LEU A 888 24.62 -33.88 -22.09
C LEU A 888 25.10 -33.11 -23.31
N ASN A 889 24.82 -33.64 -24.51
CA ASN A 889 25.03 -32.93 -25.76
C ASN A 889 23.94 -33.31 -26.75
N LEU A 890 23.11 -32.33 -27.12
CA LEU A 890 21.95 -32.50 -27.98
C LEU A 890 22.13 -31.66 -29.25
N SER A 891 22.13 -32.32 -30.40
CA SER A 891 21.74 -31.72 -31.67
C SER A 891 20.24 -31.99 -31.88
N PHE A 892 19.48 -30.97 -32.27
CA PHE A 892 18.05 -31.13 -32.55
C PHE A 892 17.79 -31.59 -34.00
N GLU A 893 18.73 -32.33 -34.60
CA GLU A 893 18.62 -32.86 -35.96
C GLU A 893 17.59 -33.98 -36.08
N LYS A 894 17.44 -34.79 -35.03
CA LYS A 894 16.51 -35.93 -34.97
C LYS A 894 15.28 -35.60 -34.13
N ARG A 895 14.09 -36.06 -34.55
CA ARG A 895 12.82 -35.85 -33.82
C ARG A 895 12.84 -36.36 -32.37
N GLY A 896 13.62 -37.40 -32.09
CA GLY A 896 13.74 -38.02 -30.76
C GLY A 896 14.44 -37.16 -29.70
N SER A 897 15.21 -36.14 -30.09
CA SER A 897 16.00 -35.32 -29.16
C SER A 897 15.14 -34.51 -28.16
N ALA A 898 13.86 -34.29 -28.46
CA ALA A 898 12.92 -33.63 -27.55
C ALA A 898 12.57 -34.48 -26.31
N ARG A 899 12.73 -35.81 -26.35
CA ARG A 899 12.38 -36.73 -25.24
C ARG A 899 13.23 -36.53 -23.97
N VAL A 900 14.30 -35.75 -24.07
CA VAL A 900 15.12 -35.35 -22.91
C VAL A 900 14.39 -34.34 -22.01
N PHE A 901 13.36 -33.68 -22.53
CA PHE A 901 12.54 -32.73 -21.79
C PHE A 901 11.28 -33.39 -21.24
N VAL A 902 11.02 -33.21 -19.95
CA VAL A 902 9.75 -33.52 -19.30
C VAL A 902 8.89 -32.25 -19.34
N VAL A 903 7.96 -32.20 -20.30
CA VAL A 903 7.05 -31.07 -20.49
C VAL A 903 6.06 -30.99 -19.33
N LYS A 904 5.92 -29.81 -18.73
CA LYS A 904 4.98 -29.54 -17.63
C LYS A 904 3.79 -28.70 -18.05
N GLN A 905 3.96 -27.80 -19.03
CA GLN A 905 2.92 -26.94 -19.57
C GLN A 905 3.23 -26.61 -21.04
N GLY A 906 2.21 -26.52 -21.89
CA GLY A 906 2.39 -26.25 -23.32
C GLY A 906 3.00 -27.44 -24.06
N GLY A 907 3.85 -27.18 -25.05
CA GLY A 907 4.52 -28.23 -25.81
C GLY A 907 5.86 -27.78 -26.41
N PHE A 908 6.74 -28.75 -26.66
CA PHE A 908 8.01 -28.55 -27.37
C PHE A 908 8.11 -29.56 -28.52
N ARG A 909 8.55 -29.11 -29.69
CA ARG A 909 8.72 -29.96 -30.87
C ARG A 909 10.01 -29.63 -31.60
N VAL A 910 10.58 -30.65 -32.24
CA VAL A 910 11.68 -30.50 -33.20
C VAL A 910 11.13 -30.43 -34.63
N ARG A 911 11.42 -29.34 -35.35
CA ARG A 911 11.16 -29.18 -36.80
C ARG A 911 12.28 -28.33 -37.40
N GLN A 912 12.65 -28.62 -38.65
CA GLN A 912 13.78 -27.96 -39.34
C GLN A 912 15.08 -28.00 -38.52
N GLN A 913 15.36 -29.15 -37.89
CA GLN A 913 16.55 -29.37 -37.06
C GLN A 913 16.65 -28.42 -35.83
N GLN A 914 15.52 -27.89 -35.35
CA GLN A 914 15.46 -26.91 -34.26
C GLN A 914 14.34 -27.27 -33.27
N LEU A 915 14.56 -27.02 -31.98
CA LEU A 915 13.55 -27.12 -30.94
C LEU A 915 12.83 -25.78 -30.76
N PHE A 916 11.49 -25.78 -30.75
CA PHE A 916 10.69 -24.61 -30.38
C PHE A 916 9.45 -24.98 -29.57
N GLY A 917 8.94 -24.00 -28.82
CA GLY A 917 7.68 -24.15 -28.07
C GLY A 917 6.47 -23.99 -28.99
N THR A 918 5.48 -24.86 -28.87
CA THR A 918 4.35 -24.94 -29.82
C THR A 918 3.14 -24.10 -29.44
N THR A 919 2.97 -23.78 -28.16
CA THR A 919 1.81 -23.01 -27.67
C THR A 919 2.11 -21.51 -27.68
N LYS A 920 1.10 -20.70 -28.02
CA LYS A 920 1.16 -19.21 -28.04
C LYS A 920 0.36 -18.55 -26.92
N ASN A 921 -0.50 -19.30 -26.24
CA ASN A 921 -1.34 -18.81 -25.14
C ASN A 921 -0.60 -18.99 -23.81
N GLY A 922 -0.27 -17.88 -23.15
CA GLY A 922 0.43 -17.89 -21.86
C GLY A 922 -0.38 -18.61 -20.79
N ALA A 923 0.12 -19.76 -20.34
CA ALA A 923 -0.56 -20.62 -19.36
C ALA A 923 0.38 -21.14 -18.25
N VAL A 924 1.68 -20.86 -18.37
CA VAL A 924 2.66 -21.27 -17.36
C VAL A 924 2.43 -20.47 -16.08
N PRO A 925 2.37 -21.09 -14.88
CA PRO A 925 2.28 -20.40 -13.61
C PRO A 925 3.44 -19.41 -13.43
N TRP A 926 3.21 -18.14 -13.74
CA TRP A 926 4.25 -17.12 -13.82
C TRP A 926 3.94 -15.96 -12.90
N ARG A 927 4.90 -15.64 -12.00
CA ARG A 927 4.77 -14.56 -11.01
C ARG A 927 3.44 -14.64 -10.24
N LYS A 928 3.14 -15.82 -9.69
CA LYS A 928 1.88 -16.21 -9.02
C LYS A 928 1.30 -15.12 -8.11
N TYR A 929 2.15 -14.46 -7.33
CA TYR A 929 1.77 -13.49 -6.29
C TYR A 929 1.99 -12.01 -6.68
N THR A 930 2.28 -11.74 -7.96
CA THR A 930 2.40 -10.36 -8.44
C THR A 930 1.09 -9.95 -9.10
N VAL A 931 0.41 -8.99 -8.49
CA VAL A 931 -0.78 -8.32 -9.08
C VAL A 931 -0.45 -6.83 -9.16
N ARG A 932 -0.53 -6.26 -10.36
CA ARG A 932 -0.40 -4.83 -10.59
C ARG A 932 -1.48 -4.41 -11.60
N PRO A 933 -2.33 -3.44 -11.27
CA PRO A 933 -3.23 -2.76 -12.20
C PRO A 933 -2.61 -2.50 -13.58
N GLY A 934 -3.28 -2.97 -14.64
CA GLY A 934 -2.85 -2.74 -16.04
C GLY A 934 -1.60 -3.49 -16.49
N PHE A 935 -0.99 -4.32 -15.63
CA PHE A 935 0.17 -5.13 -16.00
C PHE A 935 -0.29 -6.44 -16.62
N GLN A 936 -0.19 -6.58 -17.94
CA GLN A 936 -0.32 -7.90 -18.57
C GLN A 936 0.71 -8.83 -17.94
N ARG A 937 0.24 -9.95 -17.37
CA ARG A 937 1.12 -11.04 -16.91
C ARG A 937 1.73 -11.65 -18.16
N ASP A 938 2.85 -11.08 -18.56
CA ASP A 938 3.68 -11.53 -19.66
C ASP A 938 4.26 -12.92 -19.32
N ALA A 939 3.41 -13.94 -19.42
CA ALA A 939 3.65 -15.30 -18.95
C ALA A 939 4.12 -16.19 -20.12
N PRO A 940 5.08 -17.10 -19.90
CA PRO A 940 5.45 -18.07 -20.91
C PRO A 940 4.28 -18.99 -21.27
N SER A 941 4.34 -19.54 -22.47
CA SER A 941 3.34 -20.48 -23.00
C SER A 941 3.77 -21.93 -22.87
N ASN A 942 5.08 -22.18 -22.80
CA ASN A 942 5.66 -23.52 -22.76
C ASN A 942 6.69 -23.62 -21.63
N PHE A 943 6.70 -24.73 -20.91
CA PHE A 943 7.68 -25.02 -19.86
C PHE A 943 8.00 -26.51 -19.74
N ALA A 944 9.30 -26.84 -19.67
CA ALA A 944 9.78 -28.21 -19.49
C ALA A 944 11.05 -28.26 -18.63
N TRP A 945 11.28 -29.40 -17.96
CA TRP A 945 12.52 -29.71 -17.26
C TRP A 945 13.39 -30.67 -18.07
N LEU A 946 14.71 -30.59 -17.94
CA LEU A 946 15.59 -31.69 -18.31
C LEU A 946 15.32 -32.88 -17.39
N HIS A 947 15.36 -34.09 -17.95
CA HIS A 947 15.20 -35.31 -17.17
C HIS A 947 16.26 -35.41 -16.06
N ASP A 948 15.83 -35.81 -14.85
CA ASP A 948 16.64 -35.82 -13.62
C ASP A 948 17.97 -36.57 -13.73
N ARG A 949 18.08 -37.59 -14.61
CA ARG A 949 19.34 -38.32 -14.85
C ARG A 949 20.49 -37.41 -15.27
N TYR A 950 20.18 -36.27 -15.90
CA TYR A 950 21.18 -35.31 -16.37
C TYR A 950 21.48 -34.20 -15.36
N THR A 951 20.64 -34.01 -14.35
CA THR A 951 20.67 -32.85 -13.46
C THR A 951 20.80 -33.24 -11.98
N LYS A 952 20.67 -34.51 -11.60
CA LYS A 952 20.92 -34.98 -10.23
C LYS A 952 22.36 -34.65 -9.81
N GLU A 953 22.55 -34.08 -8.61
CA GLU A 953 23.89 -33.79 -8.05
C GLU A 953 24.78 -32.97 -8.99
N LEU A 954 24.20 -31.97 -9.66
CA LEU A 954 24.89 -31.24 -10.74
C LEU A 954 26.07 -30.38 -10.25
N GLY A 955 26.07 -29.90 -9.00
CA GLY A 955 27.14 -29.05 -8.46
C GLY A 955 27.49 -27.87 -9.37
N ASP A 956 28.79 -27.67 -9.61
CA ASP A 956 29.33 -26.76 -10.62
C ASP A 956 28.98 -27.24 -12.04
N PHE A 957 28.42 -26.35 -12.86
CA PHE A 957 28.02 -26.69 -14.23
C PHE A 957 28.20 -25.57 -15.24
N ARG A 958 28.29 -25.99 -16.50
CA ARG A 958 28.23 -25.13 -17.67
C ARG A 958 27.12 -25.60 -18.59
N LEU A 959 26.14 -24.74 -18.84
CA LEU A 959 25.06 -24.95 -19.80
C LEU A 959 25.22 -24.00 -20.98
N THR A 960 25.28 -24.54 -22.20
CA THR A 960 25.36 -23.73 -23.42
C THR A 960 24.23 -24.08 -24.38
N LEU A 961 23.51 -23.06 -24.86
CA LEU A 961 22.41 -23.19 -25.82
C LEU A 961 22.72 -22.45 -27.12
N GLY A 962 22.54 -23.09 -28.27
CA GLY A 962 22.60 -22.42 -29.56
C GLY A 962 21.27 -21.73 -29.89
N LEU A 963 21.15 -20.43 -29.61
CA LEU A 963 19.91 -19.67 -29.87
C LEU A 963 19.80 -19.28 -31.35
N LEU A 964 18.69 -19.65 -31.98
CA LEU A 964 18.26 -19.15 -33.27
C LEU A 964 16.94 -18.39 -33.06
N ALA A 965 16.90 -17.12 -33.44
CA ALA A 965 15.66 -16.35 -33.35
C ALA A 965 15.61 -15.33 -34.48
N LYS A 966 14.55 -15.43 -35.30
CA LYS A 966 14.25 -14.45 -36.36
C LYS A 966 13.93 -13.06 -35.77
N THR A 967 13.41 -13.05 -34.55
CA THR A 967 13.18 -11.86 -33.74
C THR A 967 14.06 -11.91 -32.50
N ARG A 968 13.99 -10.88 -31.65
CA ARG A 968 14.72 -10.88 -30.38
C ARG A 968 14.18 -12.00 -29.49
N PRO A 969 15.04 -12.94 -29.02
CA PRO A 969 14.61 -14.10 -28.27
C PRO A 969 14.00 -13.69 -26.93
N LYS A 970 13.03 -14.50 -26.51
CA LYS A 970 12.39 -14.39 -25.20
C LYS A 970 12.31 -15.76 -24.56
N LEU A 971 13.17 -16.00 -23.59
CA LEU A 971 13.32 -17.29 -22.93
C LEU A 971 13.62 -17.13 -21.44
N ALA A 972 13.26 -18.15 -20.67
CA ALA A 972 13.70 -18.29 -19.30
C ALA A 972 14.36 -19.64 -19.06
N LEU A 973 15.47 -19.63 -18.33
CA LEU A 973 16.22 -20.81 -17.91
C LEU A 973 16.22 -20.86 -16.39
N CYS A 974 15.54 -21.86 -15.84
CA CYS A 974 15.56 -22.15 -14.42
C CYS A 974 16.70 -23.14 -14.14
N PHE A 975 17.50 -22.89 -13.12
CA PHE A 975 18.52 -23.82 -12.62
C PHE A 975 18.46 -23.83 -11.08
N GLN A 976 18.94 -24.92 -10.49
CA GLN A 976 18.66 -25.24 -9.08
C GLN A 976 17.14 -25.17 -8.77
N GLY A 977 16.32 -25.65 -9.72
CA GLY A 977 14.86 -25.64 -9.61
C GLY A 977 14.29 -26.88 -8.92
N GLN A 978 12.97 -26.86 -8.70
CA GLN A 978 12.26 -27.95 -7.99
C GLN A 978 11.79 -29.11 -8.88
N GLY A 979 11.74 -28.97 -10.21
CA GLY A 979 11.24 -30.03 -11.10
C GLY A 979 9.71 -30.11 -11.26
N HIS A 980 8.94 -29.19 -10.65
CA HIS A 980 7.47 -29.14 -10.71
C HIS A 980 6.95 -28.12 -11.74
N GLN A 981 5.67 -27.76 -11.73
CA GLN A 981 5.08 -26.86 -12.73
C GLN A 981 5.51 -25.37 -12.62
N ASP A 982 6.37 -25.02 -11.66
CA ASP A 982 6.79 -23.64 -11.41
C ASP A 982 8.19 -23.35 -12.01
N PRO A 983 8.29 -22.56 -13.09
CA PRO A 983 9.57 -22.19 -13.70
C PRO A 983 10.37 -21.18 -12.87
N LEU A 984 9.77 -20.60 -11.83
CA LEU A 984 10.41 -19.67 -10.90
C LEU A 984 10.70 -20.36 -9.55
N SER A 985 10.89 -21.67 -9.55
CA SER A 985 11.16 -22.47 -8.35
C SER A 985 12.65 -22.58 -7.97
N GLY A 986 13.51 -21.75 -8.56
CA GLY A 986 14.96 -21.74 -8.33
C GLY A 986 15.58 -20.41 -8.74
N TRP A 987 16.82 -20.47 -9.23
CA TRP A 987 17.44 -19.36 -9.96
C TRP A 987 16.94 -19.35 -11.39
N THR A 988 16.50 -18.20 -11.89
CA THR A 988 15.93 -18.06 -13.23
C THR A 988 16.62 -16.95 -13.99
N LEU A 989 17.34 -17.31 -15.04
CA LEU A 989 17.80 -16.36 -16.06
C LEU A 989 16.65 -16.07 -17.02
N ILE A 990 16.26 -14.82 -17.16
CA ILE A 990 15.22 -14.37 -18.10
C ILE A 990 15.87 -13.45 -19.13
N LEU A 991 15.89 -13.89 -20.39
CA LEU A 991 16.26 -13.06 -21.53
C LEU A 991 15.00 -12.49 -22.15
N HIS A 992 14.90 -11.18 -22.29
CA HIS A 992 13.74 -10.53 -22.88
C HIS A 992 14.13 -9.36 -23.79
N PRO A 993 13.31 -9.05 -24.83
CA PRO A 993 13.48 -7.85 -25.64
C PRO A 993 13.34 -6.57 -24.81
N ASP A 994 14.19 -5.59 -25.10
CA ASP A 994 14.18 -4.27 -24.45
C ASP A 994 14.64 -3.17 -25.44
N GLY A 995 13.73 -2.25 -25.79
CA GLY A 995 13.97 -1.23 -26.82
C GLY A 995 14.32 -1.86 -28.17
N LYS A 996 15.50 -1.57 -28.74
CA LYS A 996 16.07 -2.24 -29.93
C LYS A 996 16.97 -3.44 -29.59
N GLY A 997 17.25 -3.73 -28.32
CA GLY A 997 18.19 -4.76 -27.88
C GLY A 997 17.56 -5.89 -27.03
N LEU A 998 18.40 -6.57 -26.27
CA LEU A 998 18.05 -7.59 -25.29
C LEU A 998 18.54 -7.21 -23.89
N ARG A 999 17.89 -7.79 -22.89
CA ARG A 999 18.29 -7.67 -21.50
C ARG A 999 18.14 -9.00 -20.77
N ALA A 1000 19.10 -9.31 -19.92
CA ALA A 1000 19.02 -10.43 -19.00
C ALA A 1000 18.64 -9.97 -17.59
N ARG A 1001 17.84 -10.80 -16.93
CA ARG A 1001 17.55 -10.72 -15.49
C ARG A 1001 17.90 -12.05 -14.86
N LEU A 1002 18.56 -12.02 -13.71
CA LEU A 1002 18.75 -13.19 -12.88
C LEU A 1002 17.88 -13.01 -11.62
N GLU A 1003 16.90 -13.89 -11.49
CA GLU A 1003 15.91 -13.87 -10.41
C GLU A 1003 16.09 -15.10 -9.52
N ARG A 1004 15.83 -14.97 -8.21
CA ARG A 1004 15.69 -16.11 -7.30
C ARG A 1004 14.24 -16.16 -6.83
N TYR A 1005 13.55 -17.27 -7.04
CA TYR A 1005 12.12 -17.42 -6.73
C TYR A 1005 11.20 -16.32 -7.31
N GLY A 1006 11.51 -15.85 -8.53
CA GLY A 1006 10.75 -14.78 -9.19
C GLY A 1006 11.02 -13.36 -8.65
N ARG A 1007 12.08 -13.19 -7.85
CA ARG A 1007 12.56 -11.90 -7.35
C ARG A 1007 13.84 -11.50 -8.06
N LEU A 1008 13.82 -10.33 -8.67
CA LEU A 1008 14.99 -9.74 -9.33
C LEU A 1008 16.11 -9.48 -8.31
N LEU A 1009 17.29 -10.06 -8.58
CA LEU A 1009 18.53 -9.79 -7.86
C LEU A 1009 19.54 -9.10 -8.77
N TYR A 1010 19.73 -9.61 -9.99
CA TYR A 1010 20.67 -9.03 -10.95
C TYR A 1010 20.01 -8.68 -12.29
N GLN A 1011 20.45 -7.59 -12.89
CA GLN A 1011 20.02 -7.16 -14.22
C GLN A 1011 21.21 -6.72 -15.06
N SER A 1012 21.30 -7.22 -16.29
CA SER A 1012 22.37 -6.83 -17.21
C SER A 1012 22.12 -5.43 -17.78
N ALA A 1013 23.15 -4.82 -18.35
CA ALA A 1013 22.98 -3.75 -19.32
C ALA A 1013 22.14 -4.24 -20.52
N ARG A 1014 21.52 -3.30 -21.25
CA ARG A 1014 20.94 -3.63 -22.54
C ARG A 1014 22.06 -3.90 -23.53
N VAL A 1015 21.97 -5.02 -24.24
CA VAL A 1015 22.91 -5.41 -25.29
C VAL A 1015 22.23 -5.40 -26.66
N GLU A 1016 22.99 -5.14 -27.72
CA GLU A 1016 22.48 -5.30 -29.07
C GLU A 1016 22.25 -6.78 -29.41
N TRP A 1017 21.21 -7.06 -30.19
CA TRP A 1017 20.96 -8.39 -30.72
C TRP A 1017 21.22 -8.40 -32.22
N LYS A 1018 22.21 -9.18 -32.65
CA LYS A 1018 22.49 -9.47 -34.04
C LYS A 1018 22.33 -10.98 -34.24
N GLN A 1019 21.42 -11.37 -35.12
CA GLN A 1019 21.19 -12.77 -35.44
C GLN A 1019 22.42 -13.33 -36.17
N GLN A 1020 22.82 -14.55 -35.83
CA GLN A 1020 23.87 -15.28 -36.53
C GLN A 1020 23.28 -16.55 -37.15
N GLU A 1021 23.67 -16.89 -38.38
CA GLU A 1021 23.18 -18.09 -39.10
C GLU A 1021 23.51 -19.39 -38.36
N LYS A 1022 24.67 -19.43 -37.69
CA LYS A 1022 25.11 -20.61 -36.91
C LYS A 1022 24.42 -20.72 -35.53
N GLY A 1023 23.63 -19.71 -35.15
CA GLY A 1023 23.03 -19.55 -33.83
C GLY A 1023 23.98 -18.85 -32.85
N THR A 1024 23.44 -17.97 -32.02
CA THR A 1024 24.20 -17.23 -31.00
C THR A 1024 24.25 -18.05 -29.71
N PRO A 1025 25.44 -18.43 -29.20
CA PRO A 1025 25.53 -19.25 -27.99
C PRO A 1025 25.12 -18.44 -26.75
N LEU A 1026 24.14 -18.91 -26.00
CA LEU A 1026 23.86 -18.45 -24.64
C LEU A 1026 24.52 -19.43 -23.67
N ARG A 1027 25.56 -18.98 -22.96
CA ARG A 1027 26.31 -19.78 -21.98
C ARG A 1027 25.99 -19.31 -20.58
N ILE A 1028 25.66 -20.23 -19.69
CA ILE A 1028 25.56 -20.03 -18.25
C ILE A 1028 26.61 -20.93 -17.59
N GLU A 1029 27.38 -20.37 -16.68
CA GLU A 1029 28.34 -21.11 -15.88
C GLU A 1029 28.08 -20.81 -14.40
N LEU A 1030 27.91 -21.86 -13.61
CA LEU A 1030 27.89 -21.81 -12.16
C LEU A 1030 29.14 -22.50 -11.64
N ARG A 1031 29.97 -21.76 -10.92
CA ARG A 1031 31.22 -22.24 -10.31
C ARG A 1031 31.37 -21.64 -8.93
N GLU A 1032 31.52 -22.48 -7.89
CA GLU A 1032 31.78 -22.02 -6.51
C GLU A 1032 30.81 -20.90 -6.09
N SER A 1033 29.50 -21.13 -6.30
CA SER A 1033 28.44 -20.15 -6.02
C SER A 1033 28.54 -18.81 -6.79
N ARG A 1034 29.27 -18.76 -7.91
CA ARG A 1034 29.37 -17.61 -8.82
C ARG A 1034 28.74 -17.93 -10.16
N CYS A 1035 27.86 -17.05 -10.62
CA CYS A 1035 27.17 -17.21 -11.90
C CYS A 1035 27.74 -16.25 -12.95
N SER A 1036 28.11 -16.79 -14.10
CA SER A 1036 28.50 -16.01 -15.28
C SER A 1036 27.59 -16.35 -16.44
N VAL A 1037 27.22 -15.34 -17.22
CA VAL A 1037 26.33 -15.50 -18.38
C VAL A 1037 26.88 -14.73 -19.57
N TRP A 1038 26.96 -15.40 -20.71
CA TRP A 1038 27.39 -14.82 -21.98
C TRP A 1038 26.38 -15.06 -23.08
N LEU A 1039 26.26 -14.09 -23.99
CA LEU A 1039 25.51 -14.18 -25.23
C LEU A 1039 26.45 -13.90 -26.40
N GLY A 1040 26.87 -14.95 -27.10
CA GLY A 1040 27.98 -14.85 -28.05
C GLY A 1040 29.27 -14.52 -27.31
N LYS A 1041 29.93 -13.43 -27.74
CA LYS A 1041 31.11 -12.86 -27.06
C LYS A 1041 30.74 -11.84 -25.97
N LEU A 1042 29.47 -11.44 -25.87
CA LEU A 1042 29.03 -10.41 -24.93
C LEU A 1042 28.76 -11.02 -23.56
N GLN A 1043 29.38 -10.48 -22.52
CA GLN A 1043 29.14 -10.88 -21.14
C GLN A 1043 27.94 -10.12 -20.59
N LEU A 1044 26.93 -10.85 -20.12
CA LEU A 1044 25.71 -10.30 -19.51
C LEU A 1044 25.85 -10.20 -17.99
N PHE A 1045 26.45 -11.22 -17.38
CA PHE A 1045 26.79 -11.29 -15.97
C PHE A 1045 28.19 -11.88 -15.84
N ASP A 1046 29.00 -11.29 -14.96
CA ASP A 1046 30.36 -11.73 -14.70
C ASP A 1046 30.53 -12.13 -13.23
N GLN A 1047 30.61 -13.44 -12.99
CA GLN A 1047 30.83 -14.04 -11.67
C GLN A 1047 30.00 -13.39 -10.54
N VAL A 1048 28.72 -13.12 -10.82
CA VAL A 1048 27.83 -12.54 -9.80
C VAL A 1048 27.64 -13.56 -8.68
N PRO A 1049 27.73 -13.15 -7.40
CA PRO A 1049 27.56 -14.08 -6.29
C PRO A 1049 26.10 -14.57 -6.27
N ILE A 1050 25.90 -15.88 -6.12
CA ILE A 1050 24.59 -16.46 -5.93
C ILE A 1050 24.59 -17.31 -4.66
N ARG A 1051 23.44 -17.37 -3.96
CA ARG A 1051 23.23 -18.30 -2.85
C ARG A 1051 22.65 -19.59 -3.39
N GLU A 1052 23.40 -20.68 -3.27
CA GLU A 1052 22.95 -22.01 -3.69
C GLU A 1052 21.69 -22.44 -2.96
N ILE A 1053 20.87 -23.24 -3.65
CA ILE A 1053 19.62 -23.78 -3.11
C ILE A 1053 19.84 -25.25 -2.77
N ALA A 1054 19.97 -25.54 -1.48
CA ALA A 1054 20.23 -26.88 -0.98
C ALA A 1054 19.22 -27.91 -1.52
N GLY A 1055 19.74 -29.05 -2.00
CA GLY A 1055 18.94 -30.15 -2.53
C GLY A 1055 18.19 -29.86 -3.82
N LYS A 1056 18.51 -28.76 -4.54
CA LYS A 1056 17.88 -28.42 -5.83
C LYS A 1056 18.89 -28.39 -6.95
N SER A 1057 18.61 -29.14 -8.01
CA SER A 1057 19.54 -29.27 -9.14
C SER A 1057 18.86 -29.30 -10.51
N ALA A 1058 17.52 -29.30 -10.56
CA ALA A 1058 16.79 -29.36 -11.82
C ALA A 1058 17.06 -28.14 -12.71
N ILE A 1059 17.14 -28.36 -14.03
CA ILE A 1059 17.29 -27.32 -15.04
C ILE A 1059 16.06 -27.33 -15.95
N GLY A 1060 15.41 -26.18 -16.13
CA GLY A 1060 14.17 -26.04 -16.90
C GLY A 1060 14.25 -24.91 -17.91
N LEU A 1061 13.47 -25.05 -18.99
CA LEU A 1061 13.38 -24.12 -20.11
C LEU A 1061 11.93 -23.67 -20.30
N ALA A 1062 11.70 -22.36 -20.31
CA ALA A 1062 10.40 -21.77 -20.65
C ALA A 1062 10.49 -20.81 -21.84
N THR A 1063 9.48 -20.83 -22.71
CA THR A 1063 9.39 -20.00 -23.92
C THR A 1063 7.98 -19.44 -24.10
N TRP A 1064 7.88 -18.28 -24.76
CA TRP A 1064 6.58 -17.59 -24.98
C TRP A 1064 5.88 -18.02 -26.26
N ASN A 1065 6.64 -18.37 -27.30
CA ASN A 1065 6.13 -18.73 -28.61
C ASN A 1065 7.24 -19.42 -29.45
N GLU A 1066 6.91 -19.69 -30.71
CA GLU A 1066 7.77 -20.36 -31.69
C GLU A 1066 8.96 -19.50 -32.16
N ALA A 1067 9.01 -18.20 -31.83
CA ALA A 1067 10.02 -17.29 -32.36
C ALA A 1067 11.41 -17.49 -31.74
N THR A 1068 11.50 -18.12 -30.58
CA THR A 1068 12.78 -18.50 -29.94
C THR A 1068 13.03 -19.99 -30.16
N GLN A 1069 14.05 -20.29 -30.96
CA GLN A 1069 14.40 -21.65 -31.39
C GLN A 1069 15.77 -22.04 -30.85
N LEU A 1070 15.96 -23.32 -30.50
CA LEU A 1070 17.24 -23.87 -30.09
C LEU A 1070 17.78 -24.82 -31.18
N LYS A 1071 19.03 -24.62 -31.59
CA LYS A 1071 19.74 -25.50 -32.55
C LYS A 1071 20.42 -26.68 -31.84
N TRP A 1072 20.99 -26.42 -30.67
CA TRP A 1072 21.69 -27.42 -29.86
C TRP A 1072 21.73 -27.00 -28.39
N MET A 1073 22.01 -27.96 -27.52
CA MET A 1073 22.17 -27.77 -26.07
C MET A 1073 23.33 -28.65 -25.56
N ARG A 1074 24.18 -28.09 -24.71
CA ARG A 1074 25.28 -28.82 -24.07
C ARG A 1074 25.30 -28.53 -22.57
N LEU A 1075 25.35 -29.58 -21.75
CA LEU A 1075 25.55 -29.52 -20.29
C LEU A 1075 26.86 -30.21 -19.94
N GLU A 1076 27.69 -29.52 -19.18
CA GLU A 1076 29.00 -29.98 -18.74
C GLU A 1076 29.11 -29.76 -17.23
N THR A 1077 29.82 -30.66 -16.54
CA THR A 1077 30.09 -30.57 -15.10
C THR A 1077 31.58 -30.53 -14.86
N ARG A 1078 31.99 -30.03 -13.69
CA ARG A 1078 33.40 -30.14 -13.27
C ARG A 1078 33.72 -31.64 -13.07
N GLY A 1079 34.85 -32.07 -13.65
CA GLY A 1079 35.30 -33.46 -13.65
C GLY A 1079 35.98 -33.88 -12.37
#